data_AF-I6XNI2-F1
#
_entry.id   AF-I6XNI2-F1
#
_cell.length_a   1.000
_cell.length_b   1.000
_cell.length_c   1.000
_cell.angle_alpha   90.00
_cell.angle_beta   90.00
_cell.angle_gamma   90.00
#
_symmetry.space_group_name_H-M   'P 1'
#
loop_
_entity.id
_entity.type
_entity.pdbx_description
1 polymer ?
#
loop_
_entity_poly.entity_id
_entity_poly.type
_entity_poly.pdbx_seq_one_letter_code
_entity_poly.pdbx_strand_id
1 'polypeptide(L)'
;MPSPVTTARQCLTDEAARALDDAVAVARRRSHSQTTSLHAVSALLALPSSSLRDACFRSRISSSDYPPPRLQFRALELCVGVSLDRLPSSKSADEPLISNALMAAIKRSQANQRRHPDSFHLQQIHFGNQAPAVIKVELKHFIGSILDDPVVSRVFGEAGFISYQIKSVILSPPLLLQTPRFPRSGLLPPSFFSRNLGASDPGFGFGFSFSDDGAENSRRIGEVMVKPEGKGKNPLLLGACASDALKRFVERVKNNSKGNSSGGGGSSLPSEIAGISVVVIESDEEETGQKFDKMGRALEACSGRGIVASFGDLEVLIGGDDDDTAGSYMVSKLTTLLEMFKEKLWLIGAAASYDVYSKFLKRFPAVEKDWDLQLLPITSSSSPVSGFGSKSRGKTVIDYITAEMKKKPRSVTFLENVEQADLLTRASLSQAVSKGKFADSYGREISTSNVIFITTTSAMVGDTDLSHENKTVKYTEESILGAKRWQMQLQNLKTKNRDYWVTKNITLVKMSDYSDFKTVALHDQTMSPPNSMSPATNGSTNGVAINGAKKLLDFDPSAAPPFKIADIRAAIPPHCWVKNPWRSLSYVLRDLLVILSFAVAATKLDSWTVWPLYWIAQGTMFWAVFVLGHDCGHGSFSDSWLLNNVMGHILHSSILVPYHGWRISHKTHHQNHGNVEKDESWVPLPEKVYKSLDTGTKFMRFTIPLPMFAYPIYLWRRSPGKKGSHFNPYSDLFAPNERTSVMISTLCWTAMALLLCYSSFIYGFLPVFKIYGVPYLIFVAWLDMVTYLHHHGYEQKLPWYRGKEWSYLRGGLTTVDRDYGVINNIHHDIGTHTQAAKHVLGKYYREPKKSGPFPFHLFGYLVRSLGEDHYVSDTGDVVFYQSDPHIPKFPTSATTKSKSS
;
A
#
# COMPACT_ATOMS: atom_id res chain seq x y z
N MET A 1 8.84 -41.77 -5.28
CA MET A 1 7.77 -42.65 -4.77
C MET A 1 7.15 -42.00 -3.54
N PRO A 2 5.81 -41.95 -3.40
CA PRO A 2 5.15 -41.49 -2.19
C PRO A 2 5.62 -42.30 -0.98
N SER A 3 5.74 -41.65 0.18
CA SER A 3 6.38 -42.27 1.35
C SER A 3 5.35 -42.99 2.23
N PRO A 4 5.69 -44.14 2.85
CA PRO A 4 4.83 -44.79 3.84
C PRO A 4 4.52 -43.86 5.01
N VAL A 5 3.30 -43.99 5.58
CA VAL A 5 2.86 -43.21 6.74
C VAL A 5 3.76 -43.46 7.96
N THR A 6 4.25 -44.69 8.12
CA THR A 6 5.20 -45.08 9.18
C THR A 6 6.48 -44.25 9.17
N THR A 7 7.00 -43.92 7.99
CA THR A 7 8.20 -43.06 7.85
C THR A 7 7.92 -41.63 8.28
N ALA A 8 6.74 -41.09 7.96
CA ALA A 8 6.36 -39.74 8.38
C ALA A 8 6.15 -39.66 9.89
N ARG A 9 5.49 -40.67 10.49
CA ARG A 9 5.25 -40.77 11.94
C ARG A 9 6.54 -40.73 12.76
N GLN A 10 7.61 -41.38 12.29
CA GLN A 10 8.91 -41.37 12.98
C GLN A 10 9.54 -39.98 13.09
N CYS A 11 9.18 -39.05 12.19
CA CYS A 11 9.67 -37.67 12.21
C CYS A 11 8.85 -36.73 13.09
N LEU A 12 7.72 -37.16 13.67
CA LEU A 12 6.76 -36.31 14.38
C LEU A 12 6.71 -36.67 15.88
N THR A 13 6.33 -35.70 16.73
CA THR A 13 5.94 -36.00 18.12
C THR A 13 4.60 -36.72 18.16
N ASP A 14 4.25 -37.36 19.29
CA ASP A 14 3.02 -38.16 19.38
C ASP A 14 1.73 -37.35 19.17
N GLU A 15 1.77 -36.04 19.45
CA GLU A 15 0.68 -35.11 19.16
C GLU A 15 0.59 -34.77 17.66
N ALA A 16 1.72 -34.49 17.02
CA ALA A 16 1.77 -34.23 15.58
C ALA A 16 1.49 -35.49 14.74
N ALA A 17 1.91 -36.66 15.22
CA ALA A 17 1.61 -37.95 14.62
C ALA A 17 0.11 -38.25 14.64
N ARG A 18 -0.59 -37.97 15.75
CA ARG A 18 -2.06 -38.08 15.82
C ARG A 18 -2.76 -37.18 14.80
N ALA A 19 -2.31 -35.93 14.66
CA ALA A 19 -2.85 -35.03 13.64
C ALA A 19 -2.60 -35.54 12.20
N LEU A 20 -1.46 -36.22 11.96
CA LEU A 20 -1.18 -36.89 10.69
C LEU A 20 -2.10 -38.10 10.46
N ASP A 21 -2.38 -38.90 11.49
CA ASP A 21 -3.28 -40.05 11.38
C ASP A 21 -4.73 -39.62 11.07
N ASP A 22 -5.19 -38.52 11.67
CA ASP A 22 -6.48 -37.93 11.34
C ASP A 22 -6.52 -37.47 9.87
N ALA A 23 -5.42 -36.92 9.37
CA ALA A 23 -5.29 -36.56 7.95
C ALA A 23 -5.35 -37.79 7.03
N VAL A 24 -4.70 -38.89 7.41
CA VAL A 24 -4.76 -40.18 6.71
C VAL A 24 -6.20 -40.72 6.71
N ALA A 25 -6.92 -40.60 7.82
CA ALA A 25 -8.32 -40.98 7.90
C ALA A 25 -9.24 -40.12 7.01
N VAL A 26 -8.95 -38.82 6.85
CA VAL A 26 -9.68 -37.95 5.90
C VAL A 26 -9.40 -38.38 4.45
N ALA A 27 -8.14 -38.69 4.10
CA ALA A 27 -7.78 -39.16 2.76
C ALA A 27 -8.44 -40.51 2.45
N ARG A 28 -8.43 -41.45 3.41
CA ARG A 28 -9.08 -42.76 3.29
C ARG A 28 -10.59 -42.64 3.08
N ARG A 29 -11.27 -41.79 3.88
CA ARG A 29 -12.72 -41.55 3.75
C ARG A 29 -13.12 -40.98 2.38
N ARG A 30 -12.25 -40.19 1.77
CA ARG A 30 -12.47 -39.59 0.44
C ARG A 30 -11.94 -40.46 -0.71
N SER A 31 -11.43 -41.66 -0.42
CA SER A 31 -10.82 -42.56 -1.40
C SER A 31 -9.70 -41.90 -2.20
N HIS A 32 -8.88 -41.05 -1.56
CA HIS A 32 -7.72 -40.44 -2.22
C HIS A 32 -6.50 -41.34 -2.05
N SER A 33 -5.70 -41.51 -3.12
CA SER A 33 -4.51 -42.38 -3.12
C SER A 33 -3.35 -41.85 -2.27
N GLN A 34 -3.35 -40.54 -1.95
CA GLN A 34 -2.30 -39.91 -1.17
C GLN A 34 -2.84 -38.93 -0.12
N THR A 35 -2.19 -38.91 1.04
CA THR A 35 -2.38 -37.88 2.07
C THR A 35 -1.55 -36.64 1.74
N THR A 36 -2.23 -35.51 1.63
CA THR A 36 -1.68 -34.19 1.27
C THR A 36 -1.85 -33.20 2.41
N SER A 37 -1.17 -32.06 2.34
CA SER A 37 -1.29 -30.97 3.31
C SER A 37 -2.74 -30.47 3.49
N LEU A 38 -3.58 -30.55 2.45
CA LEU A 38 -5.02 -30.22 2.54
C LEU A 38 -5.80 -31.17 3.44
N HIS A 39 -5.44 -32.46 3.46
CA HIS A 39 -6.04 -33.43 4.37
C HIS A 39 -5.69 -33.11 5.82
N ALA A 40 -4.44 -32.68 6.07
CA ALA A 40 -3.99 -32.25 7.39
C ALA A 40 -4.72 -30.99 7.85
N VAL A 41 -4.92 -30.00 6.96
CA VAL A 41 -5.75 -28.81 7.25
C VAL A 41 -7.18 -29.22 7.59
N SER A 42 -7.81 -30.09 6.78
CA SER A 42 -9.18 -30.53 7.02
C SER A 42 -9.33 -31.26 8.36
N ALA A 43 -8.38 -32.12 8.72
CA ALA A 43 -8.36 -32.81 10.00
C ALA A 43 -8.20 -31.82 11.17
N LEU A 44 -7.27 -30.88 11.05
CA LEU A 44 -7.03 -29.86 12.06
C LEU A 44 -8.23 -28.92 12.23
N LEU A 45 -8.96 -28.57 11.18
CA LEU A 45 -10.14 -27.68 11.31
C LEU A 45 -11.37 -28.40 11.90
N ALA A 46 -11.48 -29.71 11.70
CA ALA A 46 -12.61 -30.50 12.20
C ALA A 46 -12.69 -30.54 13.74
N LEU A 47 -11.55 -30.44 14.43
CA LEU A 47 -11.48 -30.42 15.88
C LEU A 47 -11.83 -29.01 16.42
N PRO A 48 -12.86 -28.86 17.29
CA PRO A 48 -13.28 -27.55 17.83
C PRO A 48 -12.19 -26.82 18.63
N SER A 49 -11.26 -27.57 19.23
CA SER A 49 -10.18 -27.10 20.09
C SER A 49 -8.80 -27.11 19.41
N SER A 50 -8.73 -27.21 18.08
CA SER A 50 -7.44 -27.27 17.41
C SER A 50 -6.68 -25.94 17.47
N SER A 51 -5.36 -26.03 17.63
CA SER A 51 -4.47 -24.87 17.62
C SER A 51 -4.57 -24.06 16.32
N LEU A 52 -4.86 -24.72 15.20
CA LEU A 52 -5.06 -24.06 13.90
C LEU A 52 -6.37 -23.26 13.88
N ARG A 53 -7.47 -23.83 14.38
CA ARG A 53 -8.78 -23.16 14.45
C ARG A 53 -8.72 -21.95 15.37
N ASP A 54 -8.13 -22.11 16.54
CA ASP A 54 -7.92 -21.05 17.52
C ASP A 54 -7.01 -19.94 16.98
N ALA A 55 -5.94 -20.30 16.25
CA ALA A 55 -5.08 -19.34 15.57
C ALA A 55 -5.82 -18.56 14.45
N CYS A 56 -6.71 -19.22 13.70
CA CYS A 56 -7.53 -18.55 12.68
C CYS A 56 -8.51 -17.53 13.30
N PHE A 57 -9.09 -17.83 14.46
CA PHE A 57 -9.92 -16.87 15.20
C PHE A 57 -9.10 -15.70 15.72
N ARG A 58 -7.92 -15.96 16.30
CA ARG A 58 -7.05 -14.94 16.89
C ARG A 58 -6.32 -14.06 15.89
N SER A 59 -6.00 -14.56 14.70
CA SER A 59 -5.36 -13.76 13.64
C SER A 59 -6.25 -12.62 13.13
N ARG A 60 -7.51 -12.54 13.57
CA ARG A 60 -8.56 -11.65 13.02
C ARG A 60 -8.90 -10.43 13.88
N ILE A 61 -8.13 -10.11 14.91
CA ILE A 61 -8.41 -8.92 15.77
C ILE A 61 -7.97 -7.59 15.11
N SER A 62 -7.52 -7.58 13.84
CA SER A 62 -6.98 -6.36 13.17
C SER A 62 -7.62 -5.97 11.83
N SER A 63 -8.85 -6.37 11.52
CA SER A 63 -9.47 -5.99 10.24
C SER A 63 -11.00 -5.89 10.32
N SER A 64 -11.54 -4.67 10.21
CA SER A 64 -12.97 -4.33 10.24
C SER A 64 -13.74 -4.65 8.95
N ASP A 65 -13.05 -5.11 7.89
CA ASP A 65 -13.61 -5.20 6.52
C ASP A 65 -14.09 -6.60 6.09
N TYR A 66 -14.18 -7.58 6.99
CA TYR A 66 -14.51 -8.98 6.64
C TYR A 66 -15.86 -9.46 7.23
N PRO A 67 -16.57 -10.40 6.55
CA PRO A 67 -17.86 -10.95 7.03
C PRO A 67 -17.70 -11.62 8.40
N PRO A 68 -18.73 -11.71 9.26
CA PRO A 68 -18.64 -12.24 10.64
C PRO A 68 -17.75 -13.50 10.80
N PRO A 69 -17.03 -13.68 11.93
CA PRO A 69 -16.07 -14.80 12.14
C PRO A 69 -16.60 -16.18 11.75
N ARG A 70 -17.90 -16.42 11.97
CA ARG A 70 -18.57 -17.68 11.60
C ARG A 70 -18.69 -17.88 10.08
N LEU A 71 -18.93 -16.82 9.31
CA LEU A 71 -19.10 -16.87 7.85
C LEU A 71 -17.77 -17.10 7.15
N GLN A 72 -16.70 -16.45 7.61
CA GLN A 72 -15.37 -16.62 7.04
C GLN A 72 -14.77 -17.99 7.35
N PHE A 73 -14.98 -18.51 8.57
CA PHE A 73 -14.56 -19.86 8.91
C PHE A 73 -15.32 -20.91 8.08
N ARG A 74 -16.62 -20.69 7.85
CA ARG A 74 -17.43 -21.53 6.94
C ARG A 74 -16.94 -21.45 5.50
N ALA A 75 -16.50 -20.28 5.04
CA ALA A 75 -15.86 -20.13 3.73
C ALA A 75 -14.55 -20.93 3.65
N LEU A 76 -13.73 -20.94 4.71
CA LEU A 76 -12.51 -21.76 4.76
C LEU A 76 -12.80 -23.26 4.70
N GLU A 77 -13.78 -23.75 5.47
CA GLU A 77 -14.21 -25.15 5.41
C GLU A 77 -14.70 -25.54 4.01
N LEU A 78 -15.46 -24.66 3.34
CA LEU A 78 -15.92 -24.86 1.95
C LEU A 78 -14.77 -24.87 0.94
N CYS A 79 -13.85 -23.90 1.00
CA CYS A 79 -12.69 -23.82 0.11
C CYS A 79 -11.78 -25.06 0.25
N VAL A 80 -11.56 -25.53 1.48
CA VAL A 80 -10.81 -26.77 1.76
C VAL A 80 -11.56 -27.98 1.21
N GLY A 81 -12.89 -28.06 1.41
CA GLY A 81 -13.73 -29.12 0.87
C GLY A 81 -13.67 -29.23 -0.66
N VAL A 82 -13.90 -28.11 -1.35
CA VAL A 82 -13.84 -28.03 -2.83
C VAL A 82 -12.45 -28.39 -3.36
N SER A 83 -11.39 -27.99 -2.64
CA SER A 83 -10.02 -28.31 -3.03
C SER A 83 -9.68 -29.79 -2.84
N LEU A 84 -10.27 -30.44 -1.84
CA LEU A 84 -10.17 -31.88 -1.65
C LEU A 84 -10.96 -32.64 -2.71
N ASP A 85 -12.16 -32.18 -3.10
CA ASP A 85 -12.99 -32.82 -4.13
C ASP A 85 -12.33 -32.82 -5.52
N ARG A 86 -11.38 -31.91 -5.77
CA ARG A 86 -10.60 -31.84 -7.01
C ARG A 86 -9.44 -32.84 -7.07
N LEU A 87 -9.13 -33.55 -5.97
CA LEU A 87 -8.07 -34.55 -5.97
C LEU A 87 -8.55 -35.86 -6.63
N PRO A 88 -7.69 -36.57 -7.37
CA PRO A 88 -8.06 -37.81 -8.01
C PRO A 88 -8.37 -38.90 -6.96
N SER A 89 -9.53 -39.54 -7.10
CA SER A 89 -9.91 -40.69 -6.27
C SER A 89 -9.38 -42.00 -6.85
N SER A 90 -9.02 -42.94 -5.97
CA SER A 90 -8.54 -44.28 -6.28
C SER A 90 -9.31 -45.28 -5.43
N LYS A 91 -9.82 -46.36 -6.05
CA LYS A 91 -10.60 -47.42 -5.38
C LYS A 91 -9.75 -48.48 -4.67
N SER A 92 -8.48 -48.18 -4.36
CA SER A 92 -7.58 -49.11 -3.67
C SER A 92 -7.88 -49.14 -2.16
N ALA A 93 -7.99 -50.35 -1.58
CA ALA A 93 -8.23 -50.56 -0.14
C ALA A 93 -7.00 -50.33 0.76
N ASP A 94 -5.85 -49.98 0.16
CA ASP A 94 -4.59 -49.77 0.88
C ASP A 94 -4.55 -48.42 1.61
N GLU A 95 -3.74 -48.34 2.67
CA GLU A 95 -3.52 -47.11 3.43
C GLU A 95 -2.91 -46.01 2.53
N PRO A 96 -3.49 -44.80 2.48
CA PRO A 96 -3.02 -43.76 1.57
C PRO A 96 -1.60 -43.30 1.96
N LEU A 97 -0.72 -43.26 0.96
CA LEU A 97 0.68 -42.87 1.14
C LEU A 97 0.82 -41.35 1.36
N ILE A 98 1.91 -40.93 1.99
CA ILE A 98 2.21 -39.50 2.17
C ILE A 98 2.73 -38.91 0.87
N SER A 99 2.09 -37.84 0.40
CA SER A 99 2.54 -37.09 -0.77
C SER A 99 3.96 -36.53 -0.59
N ASN A 100 4.72 -36.45 -1.68
CA ASN A 100 6.10 -35.93 -1.65
C ASN A 100 6.16 -34.50 -1.08
N ALA A 101 5.15 -33.68 -1.35
CA ALA A 101 5.06 -32.30 -0.85
C ALA A 101 4.90 -32.25 0.67
N LEU A 102 3.99 -33.06 1.23
CA LEU A 102 3.78 -33.13 2.68
C LEU A 102 5.01 -33.70 3.40
N MET A 103 5.62 -34.76 2.84
CA MET A 103 6.87 -35.30 3.38
C MET A 103 8.01 -34.27 3.34
N ALA A 104 8.14 -33.50 2.27
CA ALA A 104 9.12 -32.43 2.18
C ALA A 104 8.87 -31.32 3.21
N ALA A 105 7.59 -30.98 3.48
CA ALA A 105 7.24 -30.03 4.53
C ALA A 105 7.64 -30.52 5.93
N ILE A 106 7.41 -31.80 6.24
CA ILE A 106 7.83 -32.43 7.51
C ILE A 106 9.35 -32.38 7.64
N LYS A 107 10.10 -32.81 6.62
CA LYS A 107 11.58 -32.80 6.63
C LYS A 107 12.16 -31.40 6.77
N ARG A 108 11.57 -30.39 6.10
CA ARG A 108 11.98 -28.98 6.25
C ARG A 108 11.76 -28.48 7.67
N SER A 109 10.62 -28.81 8.27
CA SER A 109 10.31 -28.45 9.66
C SER A 109 11.30 -29.07 10.65
N GLN A 110 11.62 -30.35 10.44
CA GLN A 110 12.61 -31.08 11.22
C GLN A 110 14.02 -30.48 11.10
N ALA A 111 14.44 -30.13 9.89
CA ALA A 111 15.72 -29.47 9.64
C ALA A 111 15.78 -28.07 10.27
N ASN A 112 14.65 -27.35 10.30
CA ASN A 112 14.58 -26.03 10.93
C ASN A 112 14.73 -26.11 12.44
N GLN A 113 14.06 -27.07 13.10
CA GLN A 113 14.23 -27.30 14.54
C GLN A 113 15.65 -27.73 14.91
N ARG A 114 16.35 -28.49 14.06
CA ARG A 114 17.79 -28.83 14.27
C ARG A 114 18.72 -27.61 14.29
N ARG A 115 18.32 -26.50 13.67
CA ARG A 115 19.16 -25.29 13.54
C ARG A 115 18.99 -24.29 14.69
N HIS A 116 18.06 -24.53 15.62
CA HIS A 116 17.83 -23.66 16.77
C HIS A 116 18.50 -24.23 18.04
N PRO A 117 19.50 -23.53 18.64
CA PRO A 117 20.32 -24.06 19.73
C PRO A 117 19.59 -24.23 21.08
N ASP A 118 18.54 -23.45 21.34
CA ASP A 118 17.81 -23.47 22.63
C ASP A 118 17.09 -24.80 22.89
N SER A 119 16.67 -25.50 21.83
CA SER A 119 16.03 -26.82 21.93
C SER A 119 17.05 -27.94 22.15
N PHE A 120 18.29 -27.77 21.70
CA PHE A 120 19.35 -28.76 21.78
C PHE A 120 19.98 -28.81 23.19
N HIS A 121 20.14 -27.66 23.82
CA HIS A 121 20.75 -27.54 25.16
C HIS A 121 19.85 -28.09 26.28
N LEU A 122 18.53 -27.95 26.15
CA LEU A 122 17.55 -28.38 27.16
C LEU A 122 17.28 -29.89 27.11
N GLN A 123 17.42 -30.53 25.93
CA GLN A 123 17.28 -31.98 25.76
C GLN A 123 18.55 -32.75 26.16
N GLN A 124 19.74 -32.17 26.03
CA GLN A 124 20.99 -32.80 26.45
C GLN A 124 21.08 -32.95 27.98
N ILE A 125 20.41 -32.06 28.72
CA ILE A 125 20.27 -32.14 30.19
C ILE A 125 19.28 -33.24 30.59
N HIS A 126 18.25 -33.50 29.78
CA HIS A 126 17.20 -34.48 30.12
C HIS A 126 17.54 -35.94 29.78
N PHE A 127 18.48 -36.20 28.87
CA PHE A 127 18.74 -37.56 28.33
C PHE A 127 20.13 -38.14 28.61
N GLY A 128 20.88 -37.63 29.59
CA GLY A 128 22.07 -38.30 30.13
C GLY A 128 22.98 -38.93 29.07
N ASN A 129 23.74 -38.11 28.34
CA ASN A 129 24.82 -38.54 27.43
C ASN A 129 24.49 -39.55 26.32
N GLN A 130 23.22 -39.79 25.97
CA GLN A 130 22.86 -40.43 24.70
C GLN A 130 22.11 -39.44 23.80
N ALA A 131 22.74 -39.03 22.70
CA ALA A 131 22.13 -38.15 21.72
C ALA A 131 21.00 -38.89 20.97
N PRO A 132 19.74 -38.40 20.98
CA PRO A 132 18.70 -39.03 20.17
C PRO A 132 19.01 -38.78 18.68
N ALA A 133 19.08 -39.86 17.90
CA ALA A 133 19.47 -39.80 16.47
C ALA A 133 18.51 -38.96 15.59
N VAL A 134 17.30 -38.64 16.06
CA VAL A 134 16.25 -37.99 15.25
C VAL A 134 15.43 -36.99 16.10
N ILE A 135 15.54 -35.69 15.80
CA ILE A 135 14.65 -34.65 16.35
C ILE A 135 13.23 -34.88 15.81
N LYS A 136 12.24 -35.02 16.71
CA LYS A 136 10.81 -35.15 16.35
C LYS A 136 10.15 -33.76 16.22
N VAL A 137 9.31 -33.59 15.20
CA VAL A 137 8.63 -32.32 14.91
C VAL A 137 7.39 -32.13 15.77
N GLU A 138 7.36 -31.02 16.51
CA GLU A 138 6.24 -30.64 17.38
C GLU A 138 5.03 -30.14 16.57
N LEU A 139 3.82 -30.24 17.13
CA LEU A 139 2.57 -29.88 16.44
C LEU A 139 2.59 -28.44 15.88
N LYS A 140 3.08 -27.45 16.64
CA LYS A 140 3.16 -26.05 16.18
C LYS A 140 4.06 -25.88 14.93
N HIS A 141 5.17 -26.62 14.86
CA HIS A 141 6.10 -26.59 13.74
C HIS A 141 5.58 -27.42 12.55
N PHE A 142 4.79 -28.46 12.82
CA PHE A 142 4.07 -29.23 11.81
C PHE A 142 2.96 -28.39 11.15
N ILE A 143 2.14 -27.68 11.94
CA ILE A 143 1.13 -26.76 11.39
C ILE A 143 1.79 -25.61 10.63
N GLY A 144 2.90 -25.07 11.16
CA GLY A 144 3.68 -24.05 10.48
C GLY A 144 4.14 -24.48 9.07
N SER A 145 4.66 -25.71 8.94
CA SER A 145 5.12 -26.23 7.65
C SER A 145 4.00 -26.60 6.68
N ILE A 146 2.82 -26.98 7.18
CA ILE A 146 1.60 -27.15 6.37
C ILE A 146 1.15 -25.80 5.78
N LEU A 147 1.21 -24.72 6.57
CA LEU A 147 0.85 -23.37 6.12
C LEU A 147 1.90 -22.74 5.17
N ASP A 148 3.08 -23.35 5.01
CA ASP A 148 4.07 -23.01 3.97
C ASP A 148 3.79 -23.69 2.63
N ASP A 149 2.88 -24.67 2.58
CA ASP A 149 2.50 -25.32 1.33
C ASP A 149 1.76 -24.31 0.43
N PRO A 150 2.24 -24.05 -0.80
CA PRO A 150 1.62 -23.06 -1.69
C PRO A 150 0.17 -23.41 -2.07
N VAL A 151 -0.21 -24.70 -2.05
CA VAL A 151 -1.60 -25.12 -2.28
C VAL A 151 -2.46 -24.71 -1.09
N VAL A 152 -1.99 -24.96 0.14
CA VAL A 152 -2.69 -24.55 1.36
C VAL A 152 -2.77 -23.03 1.46
N SER A 153 -1.69 -22.31 1.17
CA SER A 153 -1.68 -20.85 1.23
C SER A 153 -2.67 -20.21 0.25
N ARG A 154 -2.82 -20.78 -0.95
CA ARG A 154 -3.84 -20.37 -1.92
C ARG A 154 -5.26 -20.57 -1.38
N VAL A 155 -5.56 -21.75 -0.82
CA VAL A 155 -6.89 -22.08 -0.26
C VAL A 155 -7.26 -21.19 0.93
N PHE A 156 -6.29 -20.90 1.81
CA PHE A 156 -6.48 -19.93 2.89
C PHE A 156 -6.72 -18.52 2.36
N GLY A 157 -5.99 -18.11 1.31
CA GLY A 157 -6.17 -16.82 0.63
C GLY A 157 -7.55 -16.66 -0.01
N GLU A 158 -8.08 -17.71 -0.64
CA GLU A 158 -9.45 -17.73 -1.18
C GLU A 158 -10.53 -17.55 -0.09
N ALA A 159 -10.25 -18.01 1.13
CA ALA A 159 -11.11 -17.82 2.31
C ALA A 159 -10.81 -16.52 3.09
N GLY A 160 -9.92 -15.66 2.58
CA GLY A 160 -9.57 -14.37 3.18
C GLY A 160 -8.61 -14.45 4.38
N PHE A 161 -7.87 -15.55 4.53
CA PHE A 161 -6.84 -15.72 5.56
C PHE A 161 -5.43 -15.53 4.99
N ILE A 162 -4.55 -14.92 5.79
CA ILE A 162 -3.12 -14.74 5.45
C ILE A 162 -2.28 -15.73 6.26
N SER A 163 -1.67 -16.70 5.58
CA SER A 163 -0.92 -17.80 6.23
C SER A 163 0.20 -17.33 7.17
N TYR A 164 0.87 -16.21 6.87
CA TYR A 164 1.91 -15.64 7.74
C TYR A 164 1.34 -15.11 9.08
N GLN A 165 0.16 -14.50 9.08
CA GLN A 165 -0.47 -14.00 10.31
C GLN A 165 -0.84 -15.16 11.23
N ILE A 166 -1.41 -16.23 10.67
CA ILE A 166 -1.75 -17.45 11.42
C ILE A 166 -0.49 -18.08 12.03
N LYS A 167 0.60 -18.18 11.26
CA LYS A 167 1.91 -18.66 11.77
C LYS A 167 2.42 -17.82 12.93
N SER A 168 2.33 -16.49 12.85
CA SER A 168 2.78 -15.61 13.93
C SER A 168 2.02 -15.84 15.23
N VAL A 169 0.71 -16.14 15.15
CA VAL A 169 -0.13 -16.46 16.31
C VAL A 169 0.18 -17.85 16.87
N ILE A 170 0.43 -18.84 16.02
CA ILE A 170 0.78 -20.21 16.44
C ILE A 170 2.15 -20.24 17.15
N LEU A 171 3.10 -19.41 16.70
CA LEU A 171 4.44 -19.34 17.25
C LEU A 171 4.56 -18.43 18.48
N SER A 172 3.54 -17.62 18.78
CA SER A 172 3.49 -16.70 19.93
C SER A 172 2.21 -16.90 20.75
N PRO A 173 2.11 -17.97 21.57
CA PRO A 173 0.98 -18.14 22.46
C PRO A 173 0.95 -17.02 23.52
N PRO A 174 -0.24 -16.55 23.95
CA PRO A 174 -0.34 -15.55 25.01
C PRO A 174 0.18 -16.13 26.34
N LEU A 175 0.86 -15.30 27.13
CA LEU A 175 1.18 -15.63 28.52
C LEU A 175 -0.13 -15.86 29.28
N LEU A 176 -0.28 -17.06 29.85
CA LEU A 176 -1.45 -17.47 30.62
C LEU A 176 -1.54 -16.63 31.91
N LEU A 177 -2.46 -15.68 31.95
CA LEU A 177 -3.15 -15.32 33.19
C LEU A 177 -4.31 -16.32 33.36
N GLN A 178 -4.17 -17.20 34.34
CA GLN A 178 -5.22 -18.11 34.78
C GLN A 178 -6.39 -17.29 35.33
N THR A 179 -7.60 -17.53 34.84
CA THR A 179 -8.85 -17.13 35.51
C THR A 179 -9.83 -18.31 35.52
N PRO A 180 -10.58 -18.54 36.62
CA PRO A 180 -11.27 -19.80 36.87
C PRO A 180 -12.56 -19.95 36.06
N ARG A 181 -12.91 -21.21 35.79
CA ARG A 181 -14.16 -21.67 35.18
C ARG A 181 -15.33 -21.49 36.15
N PHE A 182 -16.48 -21.03 35.67
CA PHE A 182 -17.84 -21.42 36.13
C PHE A 182 -18.89 -21.12 35.01
N PRO A 183 -20.11 -21.70 35.04
CA PRO A 183 -20.67 -22.45 33.92
C PRO A 183 -21.86 -21.78 33.20
N ARG A 184 -22.24 -22.38 32.06
CA ARG A 184 -23.39 -22.03 31.21
C ARG A 184 -24.74 -22.42 31.84
N SER A 185 -25.71 -21.52 31.73
CA SER A 185 -27.18 -21.73 31.60
C SER A 185 -27.75 -20.43 30.98
N GLY A 186 -28.67 -20.33 30.01
CA GLY A 186 -29.45 -21.23 29.17
C GLY A 186 -30.35 -20.36 28.25
N LEU A 187 -30.64 -20.87 27.04
CA LEU A 187 -31.87 -20.72 26.23
C LEU A 187 -32.39 -19.32 25.70
N LEU A 188 -32.15 -19.10 24.39
CA LEU A 188 -33.04 -18.72 23.24
C LEU A 188 -34.52 -18.24 23.46
N PRO A 189 -35.23 -17.67 22.43
CA PRO A 189 -34.91 -16.61 21.45
C PRO A 189 -36.16 -15.69 21.13
N PRO A 190 -36.43 -15.09 19.93
CA PRO A 190 -37.01 -13.74 19.80
C PRO A 190 -38.48 -13.72 19.31
N SER A 191 -39.13 -12.55 19.25
CA SER A 191 -39.86 -11.99 18.08
C SER A 191 -40.83 -10.82 18.41
N PHE A 192 -41.05 -9.97 17.38
CA PHE A 192 -42.19 -9.08 17.10
C PHE A 192 -42.52 -7.89 18.03
N PHE A 193 -42.54 -6.68 17.44
CA PHE A 193 -43.79 -5.96 17.18
C PHE A 193 -43.62 -4.96 16.02
N SER A 194 -44.66 -4.85 15.19
CA SER A 194 -44.84 -3.87 14.11
C SER A 194 -46.04 -2.97 14.42
N ARG A 195 -46.02 -1.73 13.87
CA ARG A 195 -47.14 -0.80 13.55
C ARG A 195 -47.85 -0.10 14.72
N ASN A 196 -48.40 1.13 14.62
CA ASN A 196 -48.51 2.16 13.56
C ASN A 196 -49.06 3.48 14.17
N LEU A 197 -49.15 4.52 13.31
CA LEU A 197 -49.81 5.85 13.40
C LEU A 197 -48.92 6.98 13.96
N GLY A 198 -48.78 8.15 13.33
CA GLY A 198 -49.32 8.69 12.08
C GLY A 198 -49.00 10.19 12.01
N ALA A 199 -48.62 10.66 10.82
CA ALA A 199 -48.65 12.04 10.32
C ALA A 199 -47.97 13.17 11.12
N SER A 200 -46.79 13.61 10.64
CA SER A 200 -46.57 14.96 10.08
C SER A 200 -45.10 15.14 9.68
N ASP A 201 -44.88 15.51 8.41
CA ASP A 201 -43.67 16.14 7.88
C ASP A 201 -44.11 17.54 7.40
N PRO A 202 -43.25 18.57 7.24
CA PRO A 202 -41.85 18.46 6.86
C PRO A 202 -40.85 19.36 7.62
N GLY A 203 -39.59 18.91 7.71
CA GLY A 203 -38.46 19.73 8.17
C GLY A 203 -37.11 19.03 7.95
N PHE A 204 -36.76 18.78 6.69
CA PHE A 204 -35.55 18.07 6.29
C PHE A 204 -34.29 18.96 6.46
N GLY A 205 -33.43 18.63 7.41
CA GLY A 205 -32.10 19.21 7.58
C GLY A 205 -31.08 18.14 7.99
N PHE A 206 -30.32 17.61 7.03
CA PHE A 206 -29.23 16.67 7.29
C PHE A 206 -27.94 17.45 7.62
N GLY A 207 -27.52 17.43 8.89
CA GLY A 207 -26.19 17.84 9.32
C GLY A 207 -25.28 16.62 9.49
N PHE A 208 -24.23 16.50 8.67
CA PHE A 208 -23.14 15.55 8.91
C PHE A 208 -22.10 16.20 9.83
N SER A 209 -21.78 15.53 10.95
CA SER A 209 -20.78 16.01 11.92
C SER A 209 -19.40 15.39 11.62
N PHE A 210 -18.40 16.25 11.41
CA PHE A 210 -16.98 15.91 11.28
C PHE A 210 -16.36 15.66 12.67
N SER A 211 -15.56 14.62 12.85
CA SER A 211 -14.85 14.38 14.12
C SER A 211 -13.49 15.09 14.11
N ASP A 212 -13.32 16.01 15.06
CA ASP A 212 -12.14 16.85 15.34
C ASP A 212 -11.03 16.06 16.08
N ASP A 213 -9.78 16.09 15.60
CA ASP A 213 -8.60 15.44 16.24
C ASP A 213 -8.35 15.97 17.66
N GLY A 214 -8.81 17.19 17.96
CA GLY A 214 -8.81 17.75 19.31
C GLY A 214 -9.74 17.01 20.29
N ALA A 215 -10.79 16.34 19.81
CA ALA A 215 -11.74 15.59 20.65
C ALA A 215 -11.11 14.33 21.28
N GLU A 216 -10.22 13.65 20.54
CA GLU A 216 -9.59 12.41 20.98
C GLU A 216 -8.54 12.65 22.08
N ASN A 217 -7.71 13.68 21.95
CA ASN A 217 -6.75 14.04 23.00
C ASN A 217 -7.46 14.42 24.31
N SER A 218 -8.55 15.20 24.24
CA SER A 218 -9.35 15.53 25.43
C SER A 218 -10.02 14.32 26.06
N ARG A 219 -10.46 13.35 25.25
CA ARG A 219 -11.00 12.08 25.75
C ARG A 219 -9.94 11.31 26.54
N ARG A 220 -8.72 11.16 25.99
CA ARG A 220 -7.60 10.47 26.66
C ARG A 220 -7.19 11.14 27.97
N ILE A 221 -7.18 12.47 28.00
CA ILE A 221 -6.94 13.24 29.24
C ILE A 221 -8.04 12.93 30.26
N GLY A 222 -9.31 12.95 29.83
CA GLY A 222 -10.44 12.59 30.69
C GLY A 222 -10.35 11.16 31.25
N GLU A 223 -9.97 10.17 30.44
CA GLU A 223 -9.83 8.77 30.88
C GLU A 223 -8.78 8.59 31.99
N VAL A 224 -7.71 9.41 32.00
CA VAL A 224 -6.71 9.41 33.08
C VAL A 224 -7.32 9.95 34.38
N MET A 225 -8.10 11.03 34.29
CA MET A 225 -8.66 11.72 35.46
C MET A 225 -9.76 10.93 36.19
N VAL A 226 -10.36 9.92 35.53
CA VAL A 226 -11.35 9.00 36.14
C VAL A 226 -10.69 7.80 36.84
N LYS A 227 -9.36 7.67 36.78
CA LYS A 227 -8.68 6.55 37.44
C LYS A 227 -8.84 6.61 38.98
N PRO A 228 -8.94 5.45 39.65
CA PRO A 228 -8.97 5.40 41.10
C PRO A 228 -7.65 5.89 41.67
N GLU A 229 -7.71 6.44 42.89
CA GLU A 229 -6.56 7.01 43.60
C GLU A 229 -5.39 6.03 43.71
N GLY A 230 -4.17 6.54 43.51
CA GLY A 230 -2.93 5.75 43.57
C GLY A 230 -2.62 4.96 42.29
N LYS A 231 -3.35 5.23 41.19
CA LYS A 231 -3.10 4.65 39.86
C LYS A 231 -2.75 5.69 38.79
N GLY A 232 -2.34 6.88 39.20
CA GLY A 232 -1.98 7.98 38.33
C GLY A 232 -3.19 8.76 37.84
N LYS A 233 -3.96 9.41 38.74
CA LYS A 233 -5.16 10.17 38.36
C LYS A 233 -4.87 11.56 37.78
N ASN A 234 -3.66 12.10 37.95
CA ASN A 234 -3.30 13.46 37.54
C ASN A 234 -2.43 13.46 36.27
N PRO A 235 -2.96 13.87 35.10
CA PRO A 235 -2.22 13.78 33.83
C PRO A 235 -1.13 14.85 33.69
N LEU A 236 0.06 14.44 33.28
CA LEU A 236 1.15 15.32 32.81
C LEU A 236 1.41 15.08 31.32
N LEU A 237 1.10 16.06 30.48
CA LEU A 237 1.21 15.92 29.02
C LEU A 237 2.67 16.10 28.57
N LEU A 238 3.20 15.17 27.79
CA LEU A 238 4.60 15.21 27.34
C LEU A 238 4.71 15.24 25.81
N GLY A 239 5.48 16.19 25.29
CA GLY A 239 5.84 16.29 23.87
C GLY A 239 5.69 17.70 23.30
N ALA A 240 6.21 17.91 22.10
CA ALA A 240 6.25 19.24 21.44
C ALA A 240 4.87 19.89 21.24
N CYS A 241 3.79 19.11 21.38
CA CYS A 241 2.40 19.55 21.17
C CYS A 241 1.57 19.48 22.47
N ALA A 242 2.22 19.19 23.61
CA ALA A 242 1.57 18.99 24.90
C ALA A 242 0.87 20.26 25.38
N SER A 243 1.52 21.42 25.24
CA SER A 243 0.99 22.71 25.70
C SER A 243 -0.25 23.13 24.90
N ASP A 244 -0.28 22.85 23.59
CA ASP A 244 -1.46 23.08 22.73
C ASP A 244 -2.64 22.16 23.10
N ALA A 245 -2.36 20.89 23.36
CA ALA A 245 -3.37 19.93 23.78
C ALA A 245 -3.96 20.28 25.15
N LEU A 246 -3.12 20.78 26.08
CA LEU A 246 -3.54 21.28 27.39
C LEU A 246 -4.51 22.47 27.25
N LYS A 247 -4.15 23.47 26.43
CA LYS A 247 -4.97 24.67 26.22
C LYS A 247 -6.36 24.33 25.68
N ARG A 248 -6.43 23.45 24.67
CA ARG A 248 -7.70 22.98 24.09
C ARG A 248 -8.56 22.21 25.10
N PHE A 249 -7.95 21.40 25.95
CA PHE A 249 -8.66 20.69 27.02
C PHE A 249 -9.26 21.67 28.04
N VAL A 250 -8.48 22.65 28.50
CA VAL A 250 -8.93 23.69 29.45
C VAL A 250 -10.09 24.51 28.88
N GLU A 251 -9.99 24.95 27.63
CA GLU A 251 -11.07 25.69 26.95
C GLU A 251 -12.36 24.88 26.88
N ARG A 252 -12.26 23.58 26.59
CA ARG A 252 -13.41 22.67 26.48
C ARG A 252 -14.11 22.47 27.83
N VAL A 253 -13.37 22.30 28.92
CA VAL A 253 -13.97 22.16 30.26
C VAL A 253 -14.60 23.48 30.73
N LYS A 254 -13.95 24.63 30.46
CA LYS A 254 -14.53 25.96 30.75
C LYS A 254 -15.84 26.20 30.01
N ASN A 255 -15.93 25.82 28.73
CA ASN A 255 -17.14 25.97 27.93
C ASN A 255 -18.28 25.07 28.41
N ASN A 256 -17.96 23.86 28.89
CA ASN A 256 -18.94 22.92 29.45
C ASN A 256 -19.48 23.39 30.82
N SER A 257 -18.67 24.13 31.60
CA SER A 257 -19.08 24.67 32.90
C SER A 257 -20.06 25.85 32.82
N LYS A 258 -20.19 26.53 31.67
CA LYS A 258 -21.02 27.74 31.50
C LYS A 258 -22.45 27.49 30.98
N GLY A 259 -22.87 26.23 30.81
CA GLY A 259 -24.25 25.89 30.44
C GLY A 259 -24.69 26.29 29.03
N ASN A 260 -23.80 26.74 28.14
CA ASN A 260 -24.13 27.00 26.74
C ASN A 260 -24.12 25.71 25.92
N SER A 261 -25.18 24.91 26.05
CA SER A 261 -25.50 23.81 25.15
C SER A 261 -26.20 24.33 23.88
N SER A 262 -25.47 25.05 23.04
CA SER A 262 -25.89 25.37 21.67
C SER A 262 -24.86 24.84 20.67
N GLY A 263 -25.06 23.58 20.26
CA GLY A 263 -24.29 22.94 19.21
C GLY A 263 -24.25 21.42 19.41
N GLY A 264 -25.07 20.69 18.66
CA GLY A 264 -25.13 19.23 18.70
C GLY A 264 -23.79 18.59 18.32
N GLY A 265 -23.01 18.25 19.33
CA GLY A 265 -21.82 17.40 19.25
C GLY A 265 -21.76 16.58 20.52
N GLY A 266 -21.85 15.25 20.39
CA GLY A 266 -21.85 14.32 21.51
C GLY A 266 -20.65 14.56 22.45
N SER A 267 -20.92 14.53 23.75
CA SER A 267 -19.96 14.66 24.84
C SER A 267 -18.78 13.70 24.67
N SER A 268 -17.61 14.22 24.28
CA SER A 268 -16.36 13.44 24.18
C SER A 268 -15.55 13.42 25.48
N LEU A 269 -16.10 13.98 26.57
CA LEU A 269 -15.54 13.86 27.93
C LEU A 269 -16.35 12.82 28.71
N PRO A 270 -15.71 12.00 29.55
CA PRO A 270 -16.41 11.10 30.46
C PRO A 270 -17.49 11.87 31.26
N SER A 271 -18.68 11.28 31.39
CA SER A 271 -19.81 11.87 32.11
C SER A 271 -19.49 12.23 33.57
N GLU A 272 -18.45 11.62 34.12
CA GLU A 272 -17.91 11.79 35.46
C GLU A 272 -17.22 13.15 35.65
N ILE A 273 -16.60 13.69 34.59
CA ILE A 273 -15.83 14.96 34.59
C ILE A 273 -16.70 16.15 34.14
N ALA A 274 -17.90 15.87 33.62
CA ALA A 274 -18.87 16.90 33.24
C ALA A 274 -19.31 17.73 34.47
N GLY A 275 -19.12 19.05 34.40
CA GLY A 275 -19.47 19.99 35.47
C GLY A 275 -18.33 20.34 36.44
N ILE A 276 -17.11 19.88 36.20
CA ILE A 276 -15.92 20.27 36.98
C ILE A 276 -15.45 21.67 36.54
N SER A 277 -15.06 22.51 37.52
CA SER A 277 -14.50 23.84 37.24
C SER A 277 -12.98 23.76 37.00
N VAL A 278 -12.43 24.63 36.14
CA VAL A 278 -10.98 24.70 35.87
C VAL A 278 -10.41 26.02 36.34
N VAL A 279 -9.35 25.96 37.14
CA VAL A 279 -8.53 27.10 37.54
C VAL A 279 -7.18 26.99 36.84
N VAL A 280 -6.77 28.05 36.14
CA VAL A 280 -5.44 28.13 35.52
C VAL A 280 -4.56 28.97 36.44
N ILE A 281 -3.41 28.41 36.82
CA ILE A 281 -2.44 29.05 37.69
C ILE A 281 -1.32 29.56 36.79
N GLU A 282 -1.28 30.88 36.62
CA GLU A 282 -0.23 31.58 35.86
C GLU A 282 0.79 32.16 36.84
N SER A 283 2.04 32.26 36.39
CA SER A 283 3.21 32.58 37.21
C SER A 283 3.49 34.09 37.29
N ASP A 284 2.48 34.88 37.64
CA ASP A 284 2.65 36.29 38.02
C ASP A 284 2.66 36.39 39.55
N GLU A 285 3.84 36.69 40.12
CA GLU A 285 4.13 36.61 41.57
C GLU A 285 3.14 37.38 42.47
N GLU A 286 2.58 38.51 42.01
CA GLU A 286 1.63 39.32 42.78
C GLU A 286 0.20 38.73 42.85
N GLU A 287 -0.19 37.88 41.88
CA GLU A 287 -1.56 37.36 41.76
C GLU A 287 -1.68 35.88 42.17
N THR A 288 -0.58 35.13 42.15
CA THR A 288 -0.55 33.68 42.42
C THR A 288 -1.05 33.33 43.83
N GLY A 289 -0.69 34.10 44.86
CA GLY A 289 -1.15 33.88 46.24
C GLY A 289 -2.67 34.01 46.41
N GLN A 290 -3.26 35.05 45.81
CA GLN A 290 -4.71 35.28 45.87
C GLN A 290 -5.49 34.20 45.10
N LYS A 291 -4.92 33.67 44.00
CA LYS A 291 -5.51 32.55 43.24
C LYS A 291 -5.54 31.26 44.06
N PHE A 292 -4.49 30.98 44.84
CA PHE A 292 -4.47 29.83 45.77
C PHE A 292 -5.49 29.97 46.90
N ASP A 293 -5.62 31.14 47.51
CA ASP A 293 -6.63 31.38 48.56
C ASP A 293 -8.06 31.35 48.02
N LYS A 294 -8.27 31.81 46.79
CA LYS A 294 -9.55 31.70 46.08
C LYS A 294 -9.86 30.25 45.74
N MET A 295 -8.86 29.46 45.33
CA MET A 295 -9.00 28.03 45.06
C MET A 295 -9.29 27.25 46.34
N GLY A 296 -8.60 27.54 47.45
CA GLY A 296 -8.88 26.97 48.76
C GLY A 296 -10.31 27.23 49.22
N ARG A 297 -10.77 28.49 49.19
CA ARG A 297 -12.16 28.85 49.51
C ARG A 297 -13.17 28.21 48.55
N ALA A 298 -12.86 28.10 47.27
CA ALA A 298 -13.71 27.41 46.30
C ALA A 298 -13.79 25.90 46.57
N LEU A 299 -12.70 25.26 46.98
CA LEU A 299 -12.67 23.84 47.37
C LEU A 299 -13.44 23.58 48.67
N GLU A 300 -13.35 24.50 49.64
CA GLU A 300 -14.12 24.45 50.89
C GLU A 300 -15.63 24.65 50.67
N ALA A 301 -16.00 25.60 49.80
CA ALA A 301 -17.40 25.89 49.46
C ALA A 301 -18.00 24.94 48.40
N CYS A 302 -17.18 24.08 47.77
CA CYS A 302 -17.62 23.18 46.71
C CYS A 302 -18.39 21.96 47.26
N SER A 303 -19.72 22.01 47.12
CA SER A 303 -20.62 20.84 47.17
C SER A 303 -20.69 20.05 45.85
N GLY A 304 -19.97 20.50 44.80
CA GLY A 304 -19.95 19.90 43.46
C GLY A 304 -18.86 18.83 43.26
N ARG A 305 -18.66 18.38 42.00
CA ARG A 305 -17.75 17.28 41.60
C ARG A 305 -16.24 17.61 41.65
N GLY A 306 -15.84 18.76 42.22
CA GLY A 306 -14.44 19.17 42.43
C GLY A 306 -13.89 20.17 41.41
N ILE A 307 -12.56 20.36 41.39
CA ILE A 307 -11.84 21.39 40.62
C ILE A 307 -10.60 20.79 39.93
N VAL A 308 -10.33 21.17 38.67
CA VAL A 308 -9.05 20.92 37.99
C VAL A 308 -8.17 22.15 38.07
N ALA A 309 -6.99 22.02 38.67
CA ALA A 309 -5.96 23.04 38.65
C ALA A 309 -4.95 22.77 37.53
N SER A 310 -4.88 23.66 36.56
CA SER A 310 -3.89 23.64 35.48
C SER A 310 -2.69 24.51 35.88
N PHE A 311 -1.52 23.90 36.07
CA PHE A 311 -0.28 24.61 36.41
C PHE A 311 0.57 24.98 35.19
N GLY A 312 0.06 24.73 33.97
CA GLY A 312 0.66 25.23 32.73
C GLY A 312 1.88 24.43 32.28
N ASP A 313 2.85 25.11 31.66
CA ASP A 313 4.10 24.49 31.22
C ASP A 313 5.05 24.30 32.40
N LEU A 314 5.61 23.10 32.51
CA LEU A 314 6.49 22.69 33.60
C LEU A 314 7.80 23.50 33.62
N GLU A 315 8.20 24.07 32.47
CA GLU A 315 9.36 24.96 32.38
C GLU A 315 9.26 26.15 33.35
N VAL A 316 8.04 26.63 33.60
CA VAL A 316 7.81 27.77 34.52
C VAL A 316 7.99 27.39 36.00
N LEU A 317 7.97 26.11 36.34
CA LEU A 317 8.19 25.62 37.72
C LEU A 317 9.65 25.24 37.99
N ILE A 318 10.51 25.23 36.97
CA ILE A 318 11.91 24.81 37.08
C ILE A 318 12.83 26.00 37.38
N GLY A 319 12.44 27.20 36.97
CA GLY A 319 13.20 28.44 37.20
C GLY A 319 14.55 28.49 36.49
N GLY A 320 15.10 29.69 36.32
CA GLY A 320 16.48 29.87 35.86
C GLY A 320 17.50 29.49 36.95
N ASP A 321 18.78 29.37 36.60
CA ASP A 321 19.88 28.96 37.50
C ASP A 321 20.13 29.91 38.71
N ASP A 322 19.36 31.01 38.84
CA ASP A 322 19.44 31.96 39.95
C ASP A 322 18.16 31.90 40.83
N ASP A 323 18.33 31.35 42.04
CA ASP A 323 17.44 31.33 43.22
C ASP A 323 15.93 31.60 43.02
N ASP A 324 15.27 30.77 42.21
CA ASP A 324 13.84 30.90 41.94
C ASP A 324 12.97 30.36 43.10
N THR A 325 12.60 31.28 44.00
CA THR A 325 11.72 31.03 45.15
C THR A 325 10.27 30.75 44.73
N ALA A 326 9.85 31.23 43.54
CA ALA A 326 8.47 31.15 43.08
C ALA A 326 8.05 29.72 42.71
N GLY A 327 8.88 29.00 41.95
CA GLY A 327 8.62 27.59 41.58
C GLY A 327 8.49 26.67 42.81
N SER A 328 9.37 26.86 43.80
CA SER A 328 9.35 26.09 45.05
C SER A 328 8.11 26.42 45.90
N TYR A 329 7.70 27.69 45.95
CA TYR A 329 6.47 28.13 46.61
C TYR A 329 5.22 27.52 45.95
N MET A 330 5.14 27.54 44.62
CA MET A 330 4.02 26.95 43.85
C MET A 330 3.90 25.44 44.08
N VAL A 331 5.01 24.71 44.00
CA VAL A 331 5.03 23.26 44.25
C VAL A 331 4.64 22.94 45.70
N SER A 332 5.11 23.72 46.67
CA SER A 332 4.72 23.55 48.08
C SER A 332 3.21 23.78 48.28
N LYS A 333 2.66 24.88 47.76
CA LYS A 333 1.23 25.20 47.90
C LYS A 333 0.32 24.20 47.18
N LEU A 334 0.68 23.76 45.98
CA LEU A 334 -0.06 22.74 45.25
C LEU A 334 -0.06 21.40 46.00
N THR A 335 1.09 21.01 46.56
CA THR A 335 1.20 19.81 47.39
C THR A 335 0.29 19.90 48.62
N THR A 336 0.30 21.01 49.36
CA THR A 336 -0.57 21.19 50.53
C THR A 336 -2.05 21.13 50.18
N LEU A 337 -2.47 21.79 49.09
CA LEU A 337 -3.87 21.75 48.65
C LEU A 337 -4.30 20.37 48.17
N LEU A 338 -3.40 19.66 47.49
CA LEU A 338 -3.67 18.28 47.06
C LEU A 338 -3.79 17.36 48.27
N GLU A 339 -2.96 17.52 49.30
CA GLU A 339 -3.06 16.76 50.55
C GLU A 339 -4.38 16.99 51.29
N MET A 340 -4.87 18.23 51.33
CA MET A 340 -6.12 18.59 52.00
C MET A 340 -7.37 18.18 51.22
N PHE A 341 -7.33 18.20 49.88
CA PHE A 341 -8.50 18.01 49.02
C PHE A 341 -8.32 16.88 47.98
N LYS A 342 -7.68 15.76 48.35
CA LYS A 342 -7.35 14.63 47.45
C LYS A 342 -8.51 14.11 46.61
N GLU A 343 -9.73 14.10 47.15
CA GLU A 343 -10.92 13.58 46.44
C GLU A 343 -11.59 14.63 45.52
N LYS A 344 -11.27 15.92 45.69
CA LYS A 344 -11.96 17.03 45.03
C LYS A 344 -11.04 17.87 44.13
N LEU A 345 -9.73 17.62 44.11
CA LEU A 345 -8.74 18.37 43.34
C LEU A 345 -7.97 17.45 42.38
N TRP A 346 -7.92 17.85 41.10
CA TRP A 346 -7.05 17.25 40.09
C TRP A 346 -6.02 18.25 39.57
N LEU A 347 -4.83 17.77 39.27
CA LEU A 347 -3.74 18.54 38.69
C LEU A 347 -3.52 18.15 37.23
N ILE A 348 -3.23 19.14 36.38
CA ILE A 348 -2.82 18.92 35.00
C ILE A 348 -1.75 19.93 34.56
N GLY A 349 -0.78 19.47 33.79
CA GLY A 349 0.26 20.32 33.20
C GLY A 349 0.83 19.74 31.91
N ALA A 350 1.73 20.47 31.28
CA ALA A 350 2.41 20.09 30.05
C ALA A 350 3.92 20.28 30.16
N ALA A 351 4.68 19.47 29.43
CA ALA A 351 6.12 19.65 29.25
C ALA A 351 6.49 19.39 27.78
N ALA A 352 7.19 20.35 27.16
CA ALA A 352 7.58 20.27 25.75
C ALA A 352 8.58 19.14 25.46
N SER A 353 9.39 18.74 26.45
CA SER A 353 10.39 17.68 26.32
C SER A 353 10.62 16.92 27.63
N TYR A 354 11.24 15.74 27.54
CA TYR A 354 11.62 14.95 28.71
C TYR A 354 12.74 15.60 29.53
N ASP A 355 13.57 16.45 28.92
CA ASP A 355 14.62 17.17 29.62
C ASP A 355 14.03 18.15 30.63
N VAL A 356 12.95 18.84 30.28
CA VAL A 356 12.19 19.72 31.19
C VAL A 356 11.63 18.90 32.35
N TYR A 357 10.95 17.78 32.06
CA TYR A 357 10.45 16.88 33.10
C TYR A 357 11.53 16.30 34.02
N SER A 358 12.69 15.93 33.46
CA SER A 358 13.81 15.39 34.23
C SER A 358 14.44 16.44 35.13
N LYS A 359 14.56 17.69 34.65
CA LYS A 359 15.04 18.82 35.48
C LYS A 359 14.07 19.09 36.63
N PHE A 360 12.76 19.07 36.36
CA PHE A 360 11.73 19.21 37.39
C PHE A 360 11.81 18.10 38.45
N LEU A 361 11.89 16.83 38.04
CA LEU A 361 12.02 15.71 38.97
C LEU A 361 13.31 15.73 39.77
N LYS A 362 14.43 16.16 39.17
CA LYS A 362 15.69 16.34 39.90
C LYS A 362 15.57 17.38 41.00
N ARG A 363 14.76 18.43 40.79
CA ARG A 363 14.50 19.47 41.78
C ARG A 363 13.47 19.04 42.82
N PHE A 364 12.42 18.32 42.42
CA PHE A 364 11.33 17.87 43.29
C PHE A 364 11.05 16.36 43.14
N PRO A 365 11.89 15.49 43.72
CA PRO A 365 11.87 14.04 43.47
C PRO A 365 10.64 13.32 44.07
N ALA A 366 9.96 13.92 45.05
CA ALA A 366 8.79 13.31 45.68
C ALA A 366 7.47 13.58 44.91
N VAL A 367 7.45 14.57 44.02
CA VAL A 367 6.23 15.07 43.38
C VAL A 367 5.52 14.04 42.51
N GLU A 368 6.24 13.15 41.82
CA GLU A 368 5.59 12.10 41.01
C GLU A 368 4.69 11.18 41.84
N LYS A 369 5.13 10.87 43.07
CA LYS A 369 4.38 10.04 44.00
C LYS A 369 3.34 10.87 44.77
N ASP A 370 3.72 12.05 45.25
CA ASP A 370 2.85 12.89 46.08
C ASP A 370 1.66 13.44 45.27
N TRP A 371 1.86 13.68 43.97
CA TRP A 371 0.81 14.17 43.08
C TRP A 371 0.12 13.06 42.29
N ASP A 372 0.43 11.78 42.47
CA ASP A 372 -0.14 10.66 41.70
C ASP A 372 -0.15 10.96 40.18
N LEU A 373 1.02 11.38 39.67
CA LEU A 373 1.16 11.84 38.28
C LEU A 373 1.16 10.68 37.29
N GLN A 374 0.53 10.90 36.14
CA GLN A 374 0.62 10.01 35.00
C GLN A 374 1.11 10.76 33.76
N LEU A 375 2.27 10.35 33.26
CA LEU A 375 2.79 10.82 31.98
C LEU A 375 1.89 10.39 30.81
N LEU A 376 1.43 11.36 30.03
CA LEU A 376 0.61 11.14 28.84
C LEU A 376 1.31 11.72 27.60
N PRO A 377 1.90 10.88 26.73
CA PRO A 377 2.55 11.38 25.53
C PRO A 377 1.54 11.89 24.50
N ILE A 378 1.74 13.13 24.06
CA ILE A 378 0.96 13.81 23.02
C ILE A 378 1.81 13.96 21.76
N THR A 379 1.31 13.45 20.63
CA THR A 379 2.07 13.32 19.37
C THR A 379 1.50 14.14 18.22
N SER A 380 0.51 15.01 18.46
CA SER A 380 -0.13 15.78 17.38
C SER A 380 0.02 17.30 17.51
N SER A 381 0.80 17.88 16.60
CA SER A 381 0.59 19.21 16.02
C SER A 381 0.85 19.11 14.52
N SER A 382 0.14 19.93 13.76
CA SER A 382 0.12 19.92 12.31
C SER A 382 1.43 20.47 11.68
N SER A 383 2.31 19.56 11.25
CA SER A 383 3.40 19.68 10.24
C SER A 383 4.59 20.64 10.52
N PRO A 384 5.79 20.51 9.90
CA PRO A 384 6.12 19.80 8.66
C PRO A 384 7.47 19.02 8.67
N VAL A 385 7.46 17.68 8.56
CA VAL A 385 8.54 16.92 7.86
C VAL A 385 7.93 15.63 7.31
N SER A 386 8.14 15.43 6.02
CA SER A 386 7.78 14.24 5.26
C SER A 386 8.55 13.00 5.73
N GLY A 387 7.84 11.87 5.88
CA GLY A 387 8.44 10.57 5.61
C GLY A 387 8.58 9.61 6.79
N PHE A 388 7.50 9.29 7.50
CA PHE A 388 7.41 8.01 8.22
C PHE A 388 6.01 7.43 8.10
N GLY A 389 5.90 6.26 7.46
CA GLY A 389 4.65 5.57 7.24
C GLY A 389 3.96 5.21 8.56
N SER A 390 2.73 5.69 8.73
CA SER A 390 1.92 5.44 9.92
C SER A 390 1.45 3.99 9.99
N LYS A 391 2.30 3.10 10.52
CA LYS A 391 1.89 1.79 11.07
C LYS A 391 2.50 1.49 12.45
N SER A 392 2.96 2.52 13.15
CA SER A 392 3.55 2.40 14.48
C SER A 392 3.02 3.49 15.41
N ARG A 393 1.70 3.47 15.69
CA ARG A 393 1.19 4.15 16.89
C ARG A 393 1.70 3.37 18.12
N GLY A 394 2.66 3.95 18.85
CA GLY A 394 3.15 3.45 20.13
C GLY A 394 4.46 2.63 20.13
N LYS A 395 5.30 2.70 19.10
CA LYS A 395 6.64 2.05 19.10
C LYS A 395 7.74 3.09 18.96
N THR A 396 8.77 2.99 19.79
CA THR A 396 9.95 3.87 19.80
C THR A 396 11.00 3.44 18.76
N VAL A 397 11.98 4.32 18.48
CA VAL A 397 13.09 4.02 17.55
C VAL A 397 13.88 2.78 18.02
N ILE A 398 14.10 2.62 19.33
CA ILE A 398 14.76 1.43 19.87
C ILE A 398 13.94 0.16 19.70
N ASP A 399 12.61 0.23 19.74
CA ASP A 399 11.77 -0.95 19.45
C ASP A 399 11.89 -1.38 17.99
N TYR A 400 12.13 -0.42 17.09
CA TYR A 400 12.35 -0.68 15.69
C TYR A 400 13.71 -1.34 15.45
N ILE A 401 14.79 -0.77 16.00
CA ILE A 401 16.14 -1.34 15.93
C ILE A 401 16.13 -2.75 16.51
N THR A 402 15.54 -2.92 17.69
CA THR A 402 15.35 -4.21 18.37
C THR A 402 14.54 -5.20 17.53
N ALA A 403 13.41 -4.77 16.95
CA ALA A 403 12.59 -5.64 16.12
C ALA A 403 13.34 -6.09 14.85
N GLU A 404 14.17 -5.23 14.27
CA GLU A 404 14.94 -5.56 13.07
C GLU A 404 16.15 -6.45 13.39
N MET A 405 16.82 -6.22 14.52
CA MET A 405 17.83 -7.13 15.07
C MET A 405 17.25 -8.53 15.35
N LYS A 406 16.01 -8.62 15.87
CA LYS A 406 15.32 -9.92 16.08
C LYS A 406 15.00 -10.63 14.76
N LYS A 407 14.60 -9.88 13.72
CA LYS A 407 14.33 -10.47 12.40
C LYS A 407 15.60 -10.91 11.67
N LYS A 408 16.70 -10.18 11.86
CA LYS A 408 17.97 -10.38 11.15
C LYS A 408 19.14 -10.39 12.15
N PRO A 409 19.43 -11.54 12.79
CA PRO A 409 20.49 -11.65 13.80
C PRO A 409 21.91 -11.54 13.24
N ARG A 410 22.08 -11.50 11.91
CA ARG A 410 23.34 -11.22 11.20
C ARG A 410 23.12 -10.07 10.23
N SER A 411 23.21 -8.86 10.74
CA SER A 411 22.95 -7.65 9.98
C SER A 411 24.02 -6.59 10.25
N VAL A 412 24.20 -5.73 9.26
CA VAL A 412 24.94 -4.48 9.43
C VAL A 412 23.88 -3.38 9.53
N THR A 413 23.84 -2.68 10.66
CA THR A 413 22.89 -1.61 10.93
C THR A 413 23.63 -0.28 10.85
N PHE A 414 23.31 0.52 9.84
CA PHE A 414 23.85 1.87 9.68
C PHE A 414 22.95 2.88 10.38
N LEU A 415 23.52 3.72 11.23
CA LEU A 415 22.82 4.77 11.97
C LEU A 415 23.51 6.11 11.68
N GLU A 416 22.80 6.99 10.99
CA GLU A 416 23.32 8.31 10.63
C GLU A 416 22.99 9.35 11.70
N ASN A 417 23.93 10.27 11.99
CA ASN A 417 23.75 11.39 12.93
C ASN A 417 23.24 10.95 14.31
N VAL A 418 23.92 9.97 14.92
CA VAL A 418 23.48 9.34 16.18
C VAL A 418 23.34 10.36 17.34
N GLU A 419 24.04 11.49 17.27
CA GLU A 419 23.87 12.61 18.20
C GLU A 419 22.47 13.23 18.19
N GLN A 420 21.73 13.16 17.07
CA GLN A 420 20.38 13.72 16.93
C GLN A 420 19.28 12.74 17.34
N ALA A 421 19.63 11.50 17.72
CA ALA A 421 18.66 10.51 18.16
C ALA A 421 18.07 10.85 19.54
N ASP A 422 16.84 10.37 19.80
CA ASP A 422 16.17 10.54 21.08
C ASP A 422 16.97 9.91 22.22
N LEU A 423 16.81 10.46 23.44
CA LEU A 423 17.63 10.13 24.61
C LEU A 423 17.62 8.62 24.93
N LEU A 424 16.46 7.98 24.75
CA LEU A 424 16.24 6.55 24.94
C LEU A 424 17.10 5.73 23.96
N THR A 425 17.18 6.16 22.70
CA THR A 425 18.02 5.54 21.67
C THR A 425 19.51 5.73 21.95
N ARG A 426 19.93 6.93 22.38
CA ARG A 426 21.34 7.20 22.73
C ARG A 426 21.79 6.42 23.97
N ALA A 427 20.93 6.29 24.98
CA ALA A 427 21.20 5.50 26.18
C ALA A 427 21.29 3.99 25.88
N SER A 428 20.35 3.45 25.09
CA SER A 428 20.39 2.04 24.67
C SER A 428 21.59 1.71 23.79
N LEU A 429 22.02 2.62 22.91
CA LEU A 429 23.26 2.46 22.12
C LEU A 429 24.51 2.46 23.00
N SER A 430 24.59 3.35 23.99
CA SER A 430 25.70 3.40 24.95
C SER A 430 25.78 2.14 25.84
N GLN A 431 24.62 1.65 26.31
CA GLN A 431 24.53 0.39 27.04
C GLN A 431 24.94 -0.81 26.18
N ALA A 432 24.61 -0.79 24.89
CA ALA A 432 24.99 -1.84 23.96
C ALA A 432 26.49 -1.92 23.70
N VAL A 433 27.18 -0.77 23.67
CA VAL A 433 28.65 -0.71 23.53
C VAL A 433 29.35 -1.25 24.79
N SER A 434 28.85 -0.92 25.98
CA SER A 434 29.47 -1.32 27.25
C SER A 434 29.15 -2.76 27.66
N LYS A 435 27.92 -3.22 27.43
CA LYS A 435 27.44 -4.54 27.89
C LYS A 435 27.32 -5.59 26.78
N GLY A 436 27.52 -5.22 25.52
CA GLY A 436 27.28 -6.10 24.37
C GLY A 436 25.80 -6.47 24.16
N LYS A 437 24.88 -5.67 24.74
CA LYS A 437 23.44 -5.93 24.73
C LYS A 437 22.63 -4.66 24.53
N PHE A 438 21.75 -4.66 23.54
CA PHE A 438 20.86 -3.56 23.18
C PHE A 438 19.48 -3.74 23.83
N ALA A 439 19.00 -2.74 24.56
CA ALA A 439 17.71 -2.80 25.28
C ALA A 439 16.60 -2.08 24.50
N ASP A 440 15.41 -2.70 24.43
CA ASP A 440 14.20 -2.07 23.89
C ASP A 440 13.48 -1.19 24.92
N SER A 441 12.40 -0.52 24.51
CA SER A 441 11.70 0.44 25.40
C SER A 441 11.00 -0.21 26.60
N TYR A 442 10.91 -1.54 26.59
CA TYR A 442 10.38 -2.35 27.68
C TYR A 442 11.49 -2.98 28.53
N GLY A 443 12.74 -2.59 28.33
CA GLY A 443 13.90 -3.06 29.09
C GLY A 443 14.39 -4.45 28.71
N ARG A 444 13.93 -5.03 27.58
CA ARG A 444 14.38 -6.36 27.14
C ARG A 444 15.70 -6.25 26.41
N GLU A 445 16.73 -6.90 26.94
CA GLU A 445 18.07 -6.90 26.37
C GLU A 445 18.25 -7.92 25.24
N ILE A 446 18.96 -7.52 24.19
CA ILE A 446 19.27 -8.34 23.01
C ILE A 446 20.77 -8.33 22.75
N SER A 447 21.37 -9.50 22.59
CA SER A 447 22.79 -9.61 22.27
C SER A 447 23.13 -8.90 20.96
N THR A 448 24.16 -8.04 20.98
CA THR A 448 24.72 -7.41 19.78
C THR A 448 25.81 -8.24 19.11
N SER A 449 26.14 -9.42 19.66
CA SER A 449 27.30 -10.24 19.26
C SER A 449 27.41 -10.62 17.78
N ASN A 450 26.31 -10.60 17.03
CA ASN A 450 26.27 -10.94 15.60
C ASN A 450 25.78 -9.78 14.71
N VAL A 451 25.66 -8.57 15.27
CA VAL A 451 25.17 -7.38 14.57
C VAL A 451 26.27 -6.32 14.57
N ILE A 452 26.62 -5.81 13.38
CA ILE A 452 27.61 -4.74 13.24
C ILE A 452 26.87 -3.42 13.18
N PHE A 453 27.17 -2.49 14.09
CA PHE A 453 26.66 -1.12 14.02
C PHE A 453 27.69 -0.22 13.36
N ILE A 454 27.28 0.53 12.34
CA ILE A 454 28.08 1.58 11.72
C ILE A 454 27.38 2.89 12.04
N THR A 455 28.04 3.76 12.81
CA THR A 455 27.46 5.04 13.23
C THR A 455 28.21 6.20 12.60
N THR A 456 27.51 7.23 12.16
CA THR A 456 28.11 8.53 11.81
C THR A 456 27.75 9.58 12.86
N THR A 457 28.66 10.53 13.06
CA THR A 457 28.42 11.70 13.91
C THR A 457 28.91 12.96 13.21
N SER A 458 28.20 14.08 13.38
CA SER A 458 28.62 15.39 12.86
C SER A 458 29.62 16.14 13.75
N ALA A 459 29.95 15.62 14.94
CA ALA A 459 30.90 16.26 15.84
C ALA A 459 32.35 16.02 15.39
N MET A 460 33.05 17.10 15.05
CA MET A 460 34.51 17.08 14.93
C MET A 460 35.13 16.71 16.27
N VAL A 461 35.85 15.59 16.32
CA VAL A 461 36.75 15.28 17.42
C VAL A 461 37.94 16.22 17.32
N GLY A 462 38.21 16.92 18.42
CA GLY A 462 39.15 18.05 18.50
C GLY A 462 40.58 17.78 18.02
N ASP A 463 41.19 18.90 17.63
CA ASP A 463 42.53 19.12 17.06
C ASP A 463 43.61 18.08 17.37
N THR A 464 44.17 17.52 16.31
CA THR A 464 45.63 17.56 16.07
C THR A 464 45.86 17.67 14.56
N ASP A 465 46.64 18.68 14.18
CA ASP A 465 46.95 19.14 12.83
C ASP A 465 47.18 18.04 11.80
N LEU A 466 46.29 17.94 10.80
CA LEU A 466 46.65 17.63 9.43
C LEU A 466 45.68 18.38 8.50
N SER A 467 46.16 19.50 7.99
CA SER A 467 45.57 20.31 6.94
C SER A 467 45.33 19.50 5.67
N HIS A 468 44.08 19.20 5.33
CA HIS A 468 43.65 18.98 3.94
C HIS A 468 42.14 19.20 3.81
N GLU A 469 41.78 19.91 2.73
CA GLU A 469 40.50 20.51 2.37
C GLU A 469 39.21 19.80 2.81
N ASN A 470 38.28 20.62 3.32
CA ASN A 470 36.87 20.29 3.57
C ASN A 470 36.18 19.74 2.31
N LYS A 471 35.96 18.43 2.26
CA LYS A 471 34.89 17.81 1.45
C LYS A 471 34.01 16.96 2.35
N THR A 472 32.75 17.35 2.46
CA THR A 472 31.66 16.52 2.99
C THR A 472 31.49 15.31 2.08
N VAL A 473 32.00 14.15 2.48
CA VAL A 473 31.80 12.91 1.74
C VAL A 473 30.40 12.38 2.04
N LYS A 474 29.47 12.57 1.11
CA LYS A 474 28.18 11.87 1.09
C LYS A 474 28.39 10.49 0.49
N TYR A 475 28.16 9.44 1.27
CA TYR A 475 28.05 8.08 0.75
C TYR A 475 26.63 7.85 0.25
N THR A 476 26.46 7.59 -1.04
CA THR A 476 25.17 7.19 -1.60
C THR A 476 24.95 5.70 -1.38
N GLU A 477 23.69 5.27 -1.20
CA GLU A 477 23.34 3.85 -1.03
C GLU A 477 23.89 2.98 -2.20
N GLU A 478 23.97 3.54 -3.40
CA GLU A 478 24.57 2.95 -4.60
C GLU A 478 26.08 2.67 -4.47
N SER A 479 26.84 3.57 -3.83
CA SER A 479 28.29 3.39 -3.62
C SER A 479 28.60 2.27 -2.61
N ILE A 480 27.74 2.10 -1.60
CA ILE A 480 27.82 1.02 -0.62
C ILE A 480 27.33 -0.31 -1.23
N LEU A 481 26.26 -0.27 -2.03
CA LEU A 481 25.75 -1.44 -2.75
C LEU A 481 26.67 -1.90 -3.88
N GLY A 482 27.50 -1.01 -4.43
CA GLY A 482 28.55 -1.32 -5.42
C GLY A 482 29.66 -2.21 -4.88
N ALA A 483 29.88 -2.23 -3.56
CA ALA A 483 30.89 -3.07 -2.91
C ALA A 483 30.50 -4.57 -2.84
N LYS A 484 29.32 -4.98 -3.35
CA LYS A 484 28.78 -6.35 -3.29
C LYS A 484 29.62 -7.46 -3.95
N ARG A 485 30.80 -7.15 -4.50
CA ARG A 485 31.71 -8.14 -5.14
C ARG A 485 33.18 -7.99 -4.75
N TRP A 486 33.51 -7.17 -3.75
CA TRP A 486 34.90 -6.90 -3.38
C TRP A 486 35.27 -7.68 -2.11
N GLN A 487 36.43 -8.35 -2.09
CA GLN A 487 36.94 -8.99 -0.88
C GLN A 487 37.48 -7.92 0.08
N MET A 488 36.96 -7.89 1.31
CA MET A 488 37.52 -7.06 2.39
C MET A 488 38.79 -7.72 2.94
N GLN A 489 39.85 -6.93 3.11
CA GLN A 489 41.09 -7.35 3.78
C GLN A 489 41.24 -6.57 5.10
N LEU A 490 41.33 -7.31 6.22
CA LEU A 490 41.55 -6.75 7.57
C LEU A 490 43.05 -6.54 7.78
N GLN A 491 43.47 -5.31 8.09
CA GLN A 491 44.86 -5.00 8.44
C GLN A 491 44.94 -4.41 9.85
N ASN A 492 45.93 -4.87 10.62
CA ASN A 492 46.08 -4.59 12.05
C ASN A 492 47.01 -3.38 12.23
N LEU A 493 46.49 -2.23 12.65
CA LEU A 493 47.28 -1.03 12.96
C LEU A 493 47.40 -0.85 14.47
N LYS A 494 48.63 -0.95 15.00
CA LYS A 494 48.96 -0.57 16.37
C LYS A 494 49.36 0.89 16.43
N THR A 495 48.74 1.68 17.30
CA THR A 495 49.26 3.00 17.70
C THR A 495 49.16 3.20 19.22
N LYS A 496 50.19 3.87 19.76
CA LYS A 496 50.51 4.03 21.18
C LYS A 496 49.78 5.22 21.81
N ASN A 497 49.52 5.09 23.12
CA ASN A 497 49.28 6.15 24.12
C ASN A 497 47.99 6.98 24.01
N ARG A 498 46.88 6.41 24.51
CA ARG A 498 46.06 6.91 25.64
C ARG A 498 44.79 6.06 25.72
N ASP A 499 44.40 5.66 26.93
CA ASP A 499 43.31 4.71 27.18
C ASP A 499 41.93 5.30 26.84
N TYR A 500 41.52 5.13 25.59
CA TYR A 500 40.10 5.08 25.21
C TYR A 500 39.73 3.61 25.01
N TRP A 501 38.65 3.19 25.66
CA TRP A 501 38.16 1.80 25.68
C TRP A 501 37.68 1.38 24.27
N VAL A 502 38.60 0.84 23.46
CA VAL A 502 38.29 0.16 22.19
C VAL A 502 38.01 -1.31 22.48
N THR A 503 36.74 -1.67 22.59
CA THR A 503 36.31 -3.09 22.61
C THR A 503 36.46 -3.68 21.20
N LYS A 504 37.62 -4.27 20.94
CA LYS A 504 38.05 -5.29 19.94
C LYS A 504 37.34 -5.55 18.59
N ASN A 505 36.28 -4.89 18.17
CA ASN A 505 35.57 -5.23 16.91
C ASN A 505 35.07 -4.04 16.08
N ILE A 506 35.56 -2.82 16.31
CA ILE A 506 35.23 -1.67 15.46
C ILE A 506 36.52 -0.95 15.07
N THR A 507 36.86 -1.00 13.78
CA THR A 507 37.96 -0.24 13.18
C THR A 507 37.35 0.75 12.19
N LEU A 508 37.62 2.05 12.35
CA LEU A 508 37.28 3.09 11.37
C LEU A 508 38.45 3.25 10.41
N VAL A 509 38.22 3.11 9.10
CA VAL A 509 39.23 3.35 8.06
C VAL A 509 38.82 4.57 7.24
N LYS A 510 39.74 5.53 7.12
CA LYS A 510 39.63 6.70 6.23
C LYS A 510 40.03 6.27 4.82
N MET A 511 39.11 6.38 3.87
CA MET A 511 39.30 5.95 2.49
C MET A 511 39.60 7.19 1.61
N SER A 512 40.83 7.72 1.67
CA SER A 512 41.22 8.86 0.83
C SER A 512 42.51 8.71 0.01
N ASP A 513 43.30 7.65 0.16
CA ASP A 513 44.52 7.50 -0.66
C ASP A 513 44.60 6.12 -1.31
N TYR A 514 43.96 5.95 -2.47
CA TYR A 514 44.33 4.96 -3.49
C TYR A 514 43.85 5.44 -4.87
N SER A 515 44.27 6.65 -5.25
CA SER A 515 44.42 7.02 -6.65
C SER A 515 45.77 6.52 -7.11
N ASP A 516 45.86 5.26 -7.54
CA ASP A 516 46.85 4.76 -8.52
C ASP A 516 46.72 3.25 -8.67
N PHE A 517 45.84 2.81 -9.56
CA PHE A 517 46.11 1.63 -10.40
C PHE A 517 45.46 1.85 -11.77
N LYS A 518 46.33 1.98 -12.77
CA LYS A 518 46.01 2.10 -14.18
C LYS A 518 45.04 1.02 -14.62
N THR A 519 43.99 1.45 -15.32
CA THR A 519 43.17 0.65 -16.20
C THR A 519 44.06 -0.06 -17.22
N VAL A 520 44.25 -1.37 -17.11
CA VAL A 520 44.67 -2.18 -18.25
C VAL A 520 43.44 -2.30 -19.14
N ALA A 521 43.40 -1.46 -20.17
CA ALA A 521 42.48 -1.59 -21.28
C ALA A 521 42.74 -2.93 -21.99
N LEU A 522 41.76 -3.84 -21.97
CA LEU A 522 41.67 -4.88 -22.99
C LEU A 522 40.99 -4.24 -24.20
N HIS A 523 41.82 -3.80 -25.14
CA HIS A 523 41.46 -3.53 -26.51
C HIS A 523 40.80 -4.78 -27.12
N ASP A 524 39.58 -4.62 -27.62
CA ASP A 524 38.97 -5.55 -28.55
C ASP A 524 39.67 -5.36 -29.91
N GLN A 525 40.69 -6.18 -30.16
CA GLN A 525 41.34 -6.25 -31.46
C GLN A 525 40.49 -7.09 -32.40
N THR A 526 39.86 -6.37 -33.32
CA THR A 526 39.52 -6.82 -34.67
C THR A 526 40.64 -7.67 -35.26
N MET A 527 40.34 -8.91 -35.67
CA MET A 527 41.14 -9.63 -36.65
C MET A 527 40.29 -10.00 -37.86
N SER A 528 40.72 -9.49 -39.01
CA SER A 528 40.46 -9.99 -40.36
C SER A 528 41.83 -10.04 -41.06
N PRO A 529 41.93 -10.69 -42.23
CA PRO A 529 42.16 -12.11 -42.49
C PRO A 529 43.64 -12.41 -42.84
N PRO A 530 44.02 -13.66 -43.15
CA PRO A 530 45.12 -13.88 -44.09
C PRO A 530 44.65 -14.58 -45.37
N ASN A 531 45.14 -14.07 -46.50
CA ASN A 531 44.97 -14.63 -47.84
C ASN A 531 46.12 -15.60 -48.19
N SER A 532 45.74 -16.58 -49.02
CA SER A 532 46.50 -17.33 -50.05
C SER A 532 47.66 -18.27 -49.67
N MET A 533 47.45 -19.58 -49.90
CA MET A 533 48.11 -20.36 -50.98
C MET A 533 47.55 -21.81 -51.03
N SER A 534 47.27 -22.31 -52.24
CA SER A 534 46.83 -23.69 -52.60
C SER A 534 48.05 -24.61 -52.83
N PRO A 535 47.94 -25.88 -53.33
CA PRO A 535 46.88 -26.91 -53.33
C PRO A 535 47.37 -28.31 -52.84
N ALA A 536 46.48 -29.31 -52.64
CA ALA A 536 46.64 -30.72 -53.09
C ALA A 536 45.83 -31.78 -52.29
N THR A 537 45.08 -32.57 -53.06
CA THR A 537 44.81 -34.04 -52.99
C THR A 537 43.94 -34.69 -51.89
N ASN A 538 42.82 -35.23 -52.38
CA ASN A 538 42.22 -36.56 -52.19
C ASN A 538 41.70 -37.04 -50.82
N GLY A 539 40.40 -37.41 -50.79
CA GLY A 539 39.85 -38.30 -49.78
C GLY A 539 38.32 -38.30 -49.70
N SER A 540 37.67 -39.06 -50.58
CA SER A 540 36.24 -39.41 -50.58
C SER A 540 35.73 -39.95 -49.23
N THR A 541 34.53 -39.52 -48.79
CA THR A 541 33.35 -40.40 -48.56
C THR A 541 32.11 -39.62 -48.05
N ASN A 542 31.07 -39.62 -48.89
CA ASN A 542 29.62 -39.72 -48.65
C ASN A 542 28.94 -39.08 -47.40
N GLY A 543 28.02 -38.14 -47.66
CA GLY A 543 26.97 -37.74 -46.71
C GLY A 543 26.05 -36.62 -47.20
N VAL A 544 25.07 -36.98 -48.03
CA VAL A 544 23.73 -36.36 -48.29
C VAL A 544 23.53 -34.86 -47.99
N ALA A 545 23.22 -34.10 -49.04
CA ALA A 545 22.78 -32.73 -49.00
C ALA A 545 21.44 -32.53 -48.24
N ILE A 546 21.41 -31.54 -47.35
CA ILE A 546 20.19 -30.76 -47.06
C ILE A 546 20.59 -29.28 -47.12
N ASN A 547 20.02 -28.58 -48.09
CA ASN A 547 20.15 -27.13 -48.30
C ASN A 547 19.69 -26.36 -47.05
N GLY A 548 20.64 -25.95 -46.21
CA GLY A 548 20.43 -25.03 -45.10
C GLY A 548 20.82 -23.60 -45.49
N ALA A 549 20.06 -22.98 -46.41
CA ALA A 549 20.09 -21.53 -46.54
C ALA A 549 19.62 -20.94 -45.19
N LYS A 550 20.54 -20.29 -44.49
CA LYS A 550 20.34 -19.60 -43.21
C LYS A 550 19.31 -18.49 -43.42
N LYS A 551 18.02 -18.82 -43.32
CA LYS A 551 16.92 -17.86 -43.29
C LYS A 551 17.16 -16.97 -42.08
N LEU A 552 17.42 -15.68 -42.31
CA LEU A 552 17.37 -14.65 -41.29
C LEU A 552 16.07 -14.87 -40.50
N LEU A 553 16.15 -15.14 -39.20
CA LEU A 553 14.97 -15.33 -38.35
C LEU A 553 14.17 -14.02 -38.35
N ASP A 554 13.15 -13.94 -39.19
CA ASP A 554 12.17 -12.87 -39.18
C ASP A 554 11.54 -12.81 -37.79
N PHE A 555 11.46 -11.60 -37.22
CA PHE A 555 10.91 -11.40 -35.88
C PHE A 555 9.39 -11.57 -35.95
N ASP A 556 8.86 -12.56 -35.22
CA ASP A 556 7.43 -12.76 -35.08
C ASP A 556 6.89 -11.98 -33.86
N PRO A 557 6.13 -10.88 -34.06
CA PRO A 557 5.57 -10.09 -32.95
C PRO A 557 4.46 -10.82 -32.19
N SER A 558 3.96 -11.95 -32.72
CA SER A 558 2.95 -12.77 -32.06
C SER A 558 3.54 -13.82 -31.12
N ALA A 559 4.83 -14.13 -31.26
CA ALA A 559 5.51 -15.13 -30.44
C ALA A 559 5.59 -14.71 -28.97
N ALA A 560 5.59 -15.68 -28.06
CA ALA A 560 5.75 -15.42 -26.63
C ALA A 560 7.10 -14.73 -26.36
N PRO A 561 7.12 -13.64 -25.58
CA PRO A 561 8.34 -12.88 -25.32
C PRO A 561 9.34 -13.69 -24.49
N PRO A 562 10.65 -13.47 -24.68
CA PRO A 562 11.71 -14.15 -23.91
C PRO A 562 11.88 -13.60 -22.49
N PHE A 563 11.07 -12.63 -22.08
CA PHE A 563 11.10 -11.96 -20.78
C PHE A 563 9.77 -12.13 -20.03
N LYS A 564 9.80 -11.97 -18.72
CA LYS A 564 8.63 -12.05 -17.83
C LYS A 564 8.22 -10.64 -17.37
N ILE A 565 7.01 -10.52 -16.84
CA ILE A 565 6.51 -9.27 -16.26
C ILE A 565 7.39 -8.77 -15.10
N ALA A 566 8.05 -9.67 -14.38
CA ALA A 566 8.99 -9.32 -13.31
C ALA A 566 10.21 -8.56 -13.84
N ASP A 567 10.70 -8.91 -15.04
CA ASP A 567 11.85 -8.26 -15.67
C ASP A 567 11.50 -6.84 -16.10
N ILE A 568 10.28 -6.64 -16.63
CA ILE A 568 9.74 -5.31 -16.95
C ILE A 568 9.62 -4.46 -15.68
N ARG A 569 9.10 -5.02 -14.58
CA ARG A 569 8.96 -4.28 -13.32
C ARG A 569 10.31 -3.89 -12.72
N ALA A 570 11.32 -4.76 -12.85
CA ALA A 570 12.67 -4.50 -12.38
C ALA A 570 13.38 -3.41 -13.21
N ALA A 571 13.00 -3.24 -14.48
CA ALA A 571 13.52 -2.20 -15.36
C ALA A 571 12.96 -0.79 -15.10
N ILE A 572 11.80 -0.69 -14.43
CA ILE A 572 11.17 0.60 -14.13
C ILE A 572 11.91 1.26 -12.94
N PRO A 573 12.39 2.52 -13.08
CA PRO A 573 13.10 3.22 -12.02
C PRO A 573 12.33 3.27 -10.69
N PRO A 574 13.00 3.13 -9.52
CA PRO A 574 12.35 3.12 -8.22
C PRO A 574 11.44 4.33 -7.95
N HIS A 575 11.86 5.52 -8.41
CA HIS A 575 11.11 6.76 -8.21
C HIS A 575 9.76 6.78 -8.95
N CYS A 576 9.59 6.01 -10.04
CA CYS A 576 8.32 5.90 -10.76
C CYS A 576 7.25 5.14 -9.95
N TRP A 577 7.64 4.40 -8.92
CA TRP A 577 6.72 3.69 -8.03
C TRP A 577 6.23 4.55 -6.86
N VAL A 578 6.82 5.73 -6.65
CA VAL A 578 6.48 6.64 -5.56
C VAL A 578 5.40 7.61 -6.03
N LYS A 579 4.19 7.46 -5.51
CA LYS A 579 3.07 8.36 -5.79
C LYS A 579 3.13 9.57 -4.87
N ASN A 580 2.92 10.77 -5.43
CA ASN A 580 2.89 12.00 -4.65
C ASN A 580 1.52 12.69 -4.79
N PRO A 581 0.63 12.58 -3.79
CA PRO A 581 -0.71 13.17 -3.84
C PRO A 581 -0.70 14.69 -4.05
N TRP A 582 0.29 15.41 -3.50
CA TRP A 582 0.40 16.86 -3.68
C TRP A 582 0.74 17.23 -5.12
N ARG A 583 1.62 16.46 -5.76
CA ARG A 583 1.93 16.62 -7.18
C ARG A 583 0.68 16.35 -8.02
N SER A 584 -0.04 15.25 -7.75
CA SER A 584 -1.29 14.91 -8.45
C SER A 584 -2.37 15.98 -8.27
N LEU A 585 -2.54 16.50 -7.05
CA LEU A 585 -3.46 17.59 -6.75
C LEU A 585 -3.04 18.92 -7.41
N SER A 586 -1.73 19.18 -7.52
CA SER A 586 -1.23 20.37 -8.24
C SER A 586 -1.58 20.33 -9.73
N TYR A 587 -1.56 19.15 -10.35
CA TYR A 587 -2.02 18.98 -11.72
C TYR A 587 -3.52 19.23 -11.86
N VAL A 588 -4.34 18.77 -10.91
CA VAL A 588 -5.78 19.08 -10.88
C VAL A 588 -6.00 20.59 -10.76
N LEU A 589 -5.33 21.25 -9.81
CA LEU A 589 -5.48 22.70 -9.62
C LEU A 589 -5.05 23.47 -10.86
N ARG A 590 -3.89 23.13 -11.45
CA ARG A 590 -3.38 23.72 -12.69
C ARG A 590 -4.44 23.61 -13.80
N ASP A 591 -4.95 22.41 -14.04
CA ASP A 591 -5.86 22.15 -15.16
C ASP A 591 -7.19 22.87 -14.96
N LEU A 592 -7.73 22.92 -13.74
CA LEU A 592 -8.95 23.66 -13.41
C LEU A 592 -8.77 25.18 -13.56
N LEU A 593 -7.63 25.73 -13.17
CA LEU A 593 -7.32 27.15 -13.36
C LEU A 593 -7.23 27.51 -14.85
N VAL A 594 -6.60 26.65 -15.67
CA VAL A 594 -6.53 26.84 -17.12
C VAL A 594 -7.93 26.79 -17.73
N ILE A 595 -8.74 25.79 -17.38
CA ILE A 595 -10.14 25.65 -17.80
C ILE A 595 -10.95 26.92 -17.48
N LEU A 596 -10.86 27.41 -16.25
CA LEU A 596 -11.58 28.61 -15.84
C LEU A 596 -11.07 29.85 -16.61
N SER A 597 -9.75 29.97 -16.79
CA SER A 597 -9.15 31.09 -17.51
C SER A 597 -9.59 31.16 -18.97
N PHE A 598 -9.66 30.01 -19.65
CA PHE A 598 -10.15 29.91 -21.02
C PHE A 598 -11.62 30.28 -21.12
N ALA A 599 -12.47 29.79 -20.21
CA ALA A 599 -13.89 30.13 -20.19
C ALA A 599 -14.12 31.64 -19.96
N VAL A 600 -13.38 32.24 -19.02
CA VAL A 600 -13.44 33.69 -18.75
C VAL A 600 -12.92 34.48 -19.94
N ALA A 601 -11.80 34.09 -20.54
CA ALA A 601 -11.24 34.79 -21.71
C ALA A 601 -12.18 34.72 -22.92
N ALA A 602 -12.75 33.56 -23.21
CA ALA A 602 -13.69 33.38 -24.32
C ALA A 602 -14.96 34.21 -24.14
N THR A 603 -15.53 34.24 -22.93
CA THR A 603 -16.73 35.04 -22.63
C THR A 603 -16.46 36.55 -22.61
N LYS A 604 -15.25 36.99 -22.28
CA LYS A 604 -14.87 38.41 -22.30
C LYS A 604 -14.54 38.92 -23.69
N LEU A 605 -13.90 38.11 -24.53
CA LEU A 605 -13.50 38.51 -25.88
C LEU A 605 -14.62 38.32 -26.91
N ASP A 606 -15.53 37.37 -26.68
CA ASP A 606 -16.72 37.03 -27.47
C ASP A 606 -16.60 37.34 -28.99
N SER A 607 -15.63 36.71 -29.63
CA SER A 607 -15.35 36.89 -31.06
C SER A 607 -15.41 35.56 -31.80
N TRP A 608 -15.89 35.60 -33.05
CA TRP A 608 -15.98 34.43 -33.92
C TRP A 608 -14.62 33.76 -34.18
N THR A 609 -13.52 34.50 -34.08
CA THR A 609 -12.15 33.94 -34.18
C THR A 609 -11.70 33.26 -32.89
N VAL A 610 -12.20 33.70 -31.73
CA VAL A 610 -11.84 33.17 -30.41
C VAL A 610 -12.57 31.86 -30.13
N TRP A 611 -13.83 31.72 -30.56
CA TRP A 611 -14.65 30.55 -30.25
C TRP A 611 -14.05 29.21 -30.72
N PRO A 612 -13.59 29.05 -31.99
CA PRO A 612 -12.95 27.80 -32.42
C PRO A 612 -11.66 27.48 -31.66
N LEU A 613 -10.84 28.49 -31.36
CA LEU A 613 -9.61 28.33 -30.59
C LEU A 613 -9.92 27.89 -29.15
N TYR A 614 -10.91 28.54 -28.53
CA TYR A 614 -11.43 28.15 -27.22
C TYR A 614 -11.94 26.71 -27.23
N TRP A 615 -12.77 26.32 -28.20
CA TRP A 615 -13.32 24.96 -28.24
C TRP A 615 -12.25 23.88 -28.29
N ILE A 616 -11.24 24.04 -29.16
CA ILE A 616 -10.13 23.09 -29.29
C ILE A 616 -9.32 23.06 -27.99
N ALA A 617 -8.94 24.22 -27.45
CA ALA A 617 -8.13 24.29 -26.23
C ALA A 617 -8.88 23.74 -25.00
N GLN A 618 -10.13 24.16 -24.82
CA GLN A 618 -10.99 23.75 -23.72
C GLN A 618 -11.32 22.25 -23.77
N GLY A 619 -11.64 21.72 -24.95
CA GLY A 619 -11.90 20.28 -25.13
C GLY A 619 -10.66 19.42 -24.87
N THR A 620 -9.48 19.92 -25.24
CA THR A 620 -8.21 19.26 -24.91
C THR A 620 -7.93 19.28 -23.39
N MET A 621 -8.32 20.34 -22.68
CA MET A 621 -8.23 20.37 -21.21
C MET A 621 -9.26 19.45 -20.53
N PHE A 622 -10.45 19.28 -21.10
CA PHE A 622 -11.41 18.27 -20.61
C PHE A 622 -10.86 16.84 -20.79
N TRP A 623 -10.10 16.60 -21.86
CA TRP A 623 -9.31 15.37 -22.01
C TRP A 623 -8.24 15.23 -20.92
N ALA A 624 -7.52 16.29 -20.56
CA ALA A 624 -6.58 16.25 -19.43
C ALA A 624 -7.27 15.90 -18.09
N VAL A 625 -8.45 16.46 -17.83
CA VAL A 625 -9.29 16.12 -16.66
C VAL A 625 -9.70 14.64 -16.67
N PHE A 626 -10.03 14.10 -17.84
CA PHE A 626 -10.31 12.67 -17.98
C PHE A 626 -9.11 11.82 -17.58
N VAL A 627 -7.90 12.18 -18.03
CA VAL A 627 -6.66 11.45 -17.71
C VAL A 627 -6.39 11.46 -16.19
N LEU A 628 -6.58 12.60 -15.51
CA LEU A 628 -6.42 12.67 -14.06
C LEU A 628 -7.43 11.78 -13.30
N GLY A 629 -8.68 11.73 -13.76
CA GLY A 629 -9.68 10.80 -13.21
C GLY A 629 -9.42 9.34 -13.58
N HIS A 630 -8.82 9.08 -14.75
CA HIS A 630 -8.34 7.76 -15.16
C HIS A 630 -7.26 7.26 -14.21
N ASP A 631 -6.31 8.11 -13.85
CA ASP A 631 -5.23 7.80 -12.90
C ASP A 631 -5.76 7.57 -11.47
N CYS A 632 -6.82 8.27 -11.09
CA CYS A 632 -7.58 7.94 -9.88
C CYS A 632 -8.14 6.51 -9.96
N GLY A 633 -8.67 6.13 -11.12
CA GLY A 633 -9.21 4.80 -11.39
C GLY A 633 -8.17 3.67 -11.30
N HIS A 634 -6.94 3.93 -11.74
CA HIS A 634 -5.79 3.02 -11.60
C HIS A 634 -5.17 3.01 -10.20
N GLY A 635 -5.45 4.04 -9.41
CA GLY A 635 -4.79 4.28 -8.14
C GLY A 635 -3.34 4.75 -8.29
N SER A 636 -2.95 5.28 -9.46
CA SER A 636 -1.67 5.97 -9.69
C SER A 636 -1.70 7.40 -9.16
N PHE A 637 -2.87 8.03 -9.07
CA PHE A 637 -3.04 9.38 -8.55
C PHE A 637 -2.59 9.52 -7.09
N SER A 638 -2.95 8.56 -6.22
CA SER A 638 -2.51 8.50 -4.82
C SER A 638 -2.59 7.08 -4.25
N ASP A 639 -1.95 6.83 -3.10
CA ASP A 639 -2.13 5.58 -2.35
C ASP A 639 -3.43 5.55 -1.53
N SER A 640 -4.13 6.69 -1.40
CA SER A 640 -5.39 6.78 -0.68
C SER A 640 -6.55 6.40 -1.59
N TRP A 641 -7.18 5.26 -1.30
CA TRP A 641 -8.40 4.82 -1.99
C TRP A 641 -9.52 5.86 -1.93
N LEU A 642 -9.69 6.51 -0.77
CA LEU A 642 -10.73 7.53 -0.59
C LEU A 642 -10.45 8.76 -1.47
N LEU A 643 -9.20 9.26 -1.45
CA LEU A 643 -8.82 10.42 -2.26
C LEU A 643 -9.03 10.15 -3.75
N ASN A 644 -8.60 8.99 -4.24
CA ASN A 644 -8.81 8.59 -5.63
C ASN A 644 -10.29 8.52 -5.98
N ASN A 645 -11.16 8.01 -5.10
CA ASN A 645 -12.58 7.95 -5.41
C ASN A 645 -13.25 9.33 -5.38
N VAL A 646 -12.93 10.17 -4.41
CA VAL A 646 -13.49 11.53 -4.32
C VAL A 646 -13.05 12.34 -5.54
N MET A 647 -11.75 12.39 -5.83
CA MET A 647 -11.23 13.12 -6.98
C MET A 647 -11.71 12.51 -8.30
N GLY A 648 -11.74 11.17 -8.41
CA GLY A 648 -12.28 10.49 -9.58
C GLY A 648 -13.73 10.87 -9.87
N HIS A 649 -14.59 10.88 -8.86
CA HIS A 649 -15.99 11.33 -9.01
C HIS A 649 -16.09 12.80 -9.41
N ILE A 650 -15.33 13.69 -8.79
CA ILE A 650 -15.35 15.13 -9.11
C ILE A 650 -14.91 15.33 -10.57
N LEU A 651 -13.76 14.79 -10.95
CA LEU A 651 -13.16 14.98 -12.26
C LEU A 651 -14.04 14.34 -13.35
N HIS A 652 -14.38 13.05 -13.24
CA HIS A 652 -15.14 12.35 -14.28
C HIS A 652 -16.60 12.81 -14.37
N SER A 653 -17.28 13.07 -13.25
CA SER A 653 -18.67 13.54 -13.32
C SER A 653 -18.76 14.91 -14.00
N SER A 654 -17.78 15.80 -13.78
CA SER A 654 -17.75 17.13 -14.40
C SER A 654 -17.68 17.11 -15.94
N ILE A 655 -17.18 16.01 -16.51
CA ILE A 655 -17.12 15.76 -17.97
C ILE A 655 -18.03 14.61 -18.39
N LEU A 656 -19.14 14.39 -17.66
CA LEU A 656 -20.18 13.40 -17.97
C LEU A 656 -19.66 11.95 -18.14
N VAL A 657 -18.68 11.55 -17.33
CA VAL A 657 -18.21 10.17 -17.22
C VAL A 657 -18.65 9.55 -15.89
N PRO A 658 -19.36 8.40 -15.88
CA PRO A 658 -19.73 7.72 -14.64
C PRO A 658 -18.50 7.02 -14.04
N TYR A 659 -17.84 7.64 -13.07
CA TYR A 659 -16.52 7.21 -12.57
C TYR A 659 -16.40 5.71 -12.28
N HIS A 660 -17.20 5.12 -11.38
CA HIS A 660 -17.06 3.68 -11.09
C HIS A 660 -17.53 2.79 -12.24
N GLY A 661 -18.57 3.19 -12.96
CA GLY A 661 -19.05 2.45 -14.13
C GLY A 661 -17.95 2.30 -15.17
N TRP A 662 -17.32 3.43 -15.54
CA TRP A 662 -16.16 3.46 -16.41
C TRP A 662 -14.95 2.76 -15.79
N ARG A 663 -14.54 3.08 -14.57
CA ARG A 663 -13.34 2.52 -13.90
C ARG A 663 -13.36 0.99 -13.86
N ILE A 664 -14.50 0.38 -13.54
CA ILE A 664 -14.62 -1.08 -13.47
C ILE A 664 -14.48 -1.68 -14.87
N SER A 665 -15.20 -1.15 -15.86
CA SER A 665 -15.09 -1.61 -17.25
C SER A 665 -13.67 -1.44 -17.81
N HIS A 666 -13.02 -0.34 -17.48
CA HIS A 666 -11.66 0.00 -17.88
C HIS A 666 -10.62 -0.92 -17.23
N LYS A 667 -10.81 -1.26 -15.95
CA LYS A 667 -10.02 -2.29 -15.27
C LYS A 667 -10.18 -3.65 -15.97
N THR A 668 -11.40 -4.03 -16.36
CA THR A 668 -11.67 -5.27 -17.11
C THR A 668 -11.00 -5.25 -18.47
N HIS A 669 -11.01 -4.12 -19.18
CA HIS A 669 -10.25 -3.89 -20.41
C HIS A 669 -8.75 -4.16 -20.18
N HIS A 670 -8.11 -3.48 -19.21
CA HIS A 670 -6.67 -3.69 -18.95
C HIS A 670 -6.32 -5.09 -18.47
N GLN A 671 -7.23 -5.81 -17.82
CA GLN A 671 -7.00 -7.21 -17.45
C GLN A 671 -7.04 -8.16 -18.65
N ASN A 672 -7.73 -7.78 -19.73
CA ASN A 672 -8.04 -8.64 -20.87
C ASN A 672 -7.55 -8.09 -22.21
N HIS A 673 -6.79 -7.00 -22.24
CA HIS A 673 -6.42 -6.32 -23.49
C HIS A 673 -5.75 -7.28 -24.50
N GLY A 674 -6.08 -7.12 -25.78
CA GLY A 674 -5.58 -8.01 -26.84
C GLY A 674 -6.22 -9.41 -26.85
N ASN A 675 -7.27 -9.65 -26.03
CA ASN A 675 -8.11 -10.84 -26.10
C ASN A 675 -9.37 -10.55 -26.94
N VAL A 676 -9.65 -11.35 -27.96
CA VAL A 676 -10.81 -11.11 -28.86
C VAL A 676 -12.16 -11.19 -28.14
N GLU A 677 -12.28 -12.00 -27.09
CA GLU A 677 -13.57 -12.30 -26.44
C GLU A 677 -13.79 -11.45 -25.18
N LYS A 678 -12.74 -11.29 -24.38
CA LYS A 678 -12.81 -10.72 -23.04
C LYS A 678 -12.51 -9.22 -22.98
N ASP A 679 -11.89 -8.64 -24.01
CA ASP A 679 -11.56 -7.21 -24.07
C ASP A 679 -12.80 -6.34 -24.35
N GLU A 680 -12.93 -5.18 -23.70
CA GLU A 680 -14.15 -4.37 -23.63
C GLU A 680 -14.26 -3.25 -24.67
N SER A 681 -13.17 -2.52 -24.89
CA SER A 681 -13.15 -1.31 -25.71
C SER A 681 -12.35 -1.53 -26.98
N TRP A 682 -12.82 -0.98 -28.10
CA TRP A 682 -12.16 -1.07 -29.41
C TRP A 682 -11.70 -2.49 -29.81
N VAL A 683 -12.41 -3.51 -29.31
CA VAL A 683 -12.18 -4.92 -29.63
C VAL A 683 -12.50 -5.21 -31.10
N PRO A 684 -11.73 -6.07 -31.78
CA PRO A 684 -12.05 -6.51 -33.13
C PRO A 684 -13.38 -7.25 -33.15
N LEU A 685 -14.16 -7.02 -34.20
CA LEU A 685 -15.39 -7.77 -34.41
C LEU A 685 -15.05 -9.12 -35.05
N PRO A 686 -15.50 -10.25 -34.47
CA PRO A 686 -15.51 -11.52 -35.20
C PRO A 686 -16.30 -11.36 -36.50
N GLU A 687 -15.86 -11.98 -37.57
CA GLU A 687 -16.44 -11.86 -38.92
C GLU A 687 -17.96 -12.08 -38.91
N LYS A 688 -18.45 -13.09 -38.17
CA LYS A 688 -19.89 -13.35 -38.01
C LYS A 688 -20.64 -12.17 -37.40
N VAL A 689 -20.06 -11.54 -36.36
CA VAL A 689 -20.66 -10.38 -35.70
C VAL A 689 -20.67 -9.20 -36.66
N TYR A 690 -19.53 -8.92 -37.30
CA TYR A 690 -19.39 -7.85 -38.29
C TYR A 690 -20.42 -7.97 -39.43
N LYS A 691 -20.58 -9.17 -40.00
CA LYS A 691 -21.56 -9.43 -41.06
C LYS A 691 -23.01 -9.24 -40.59
N SER A 692 -23.30 -9.51 -39.32
CA SER A 692 -24.63 -9.33 -38.73
C SER A 692 -24.99 -7.88 -38.36
N LEU A 693 -24.02 -6.95 -38.38
CA LEU A 693 -24.28 -5.55 -38.07
C LEU A 693 -25.10 -4.88 -39.16
N ASP A 694 -26.04 -4.03 -38.75
CA ASP A 694 -26.80 -3.17 -39.65
C ASP A 694 -25.89 -2.09 -40.29
N THR A 695 -26.32 -1.57 -41.43
CA THR A 695 -25.58 -0.56 -42.20
C THR A 695 -25.32 0.71 -41.39
N GLY A 696 -26.25 1.11 -40.52
CA GLY A 696 -26.10 2.29 -39.67
C GLY A 696 -24.98 2.14 -38.64
N THR A 697 -24.92 0.99 -37.96
CA THR A 697 -23.84 0.68 -37.01
C THR A 697 -22.48 0.61 -37.71
N LYS A 698 -22.40 0.02 -38.91
CA LYS A 698 -21.16 0.01 -39.71
C LYS A 698 -20.74 1.42 -40.11
N PHE A 699 -21.69 2.24 -40.58
CA PHE A 699 -21.44 3.62 -40.95
C PHE A 699 -20.93 4.44 -39.75
N MET A 700 -21.54 4.30 -38.57
CA MET A 700 -21.10 4.98 -37.35
C MET A 700 -19.71 4.51 -36.86
N ARG A 701 -19.35 3.25 -37.08
CA ARG A 701 -18.10 2.65 -36.57
C ARG A 701 -16.90 2.82 -37.50
N PHE A 702 -17.11 2.98 -38.81
CA PHE A 702 -16.01 3.00 -39.79
C PHE A 702 -15.91 4.29 -40.63
N THR A 703 -16.89 5.21 -40.55
CA THR A 703 -16.87 6.46 -41.34
C THR A 703 -16.41 7.67 -40.51
N ILE A 704 -15.22 8.19 -40.79
CA ILE A 704 -14.73 9.42 -40.12
C ILE A 704 -15.68 10.61 -40.38
N PRO A 705 -15.99 11.43 -39.36
CA PRO A 705 -15.46 11.42 -38.00
C PRO A 705 -16.34 10.69 -36.97
N LEU A 706 -17.38 9.96 -37.39
CA LEU A 706 -18.41 9.40 -36.51
C LEU A 706 -17.89 8.49 -35.37
N PRO A 707 -16.87 7.63 -35.58
CA PRO A 707 -16.33 6.78 -34.53
C PRO A 707 -15.69 7.58 -33.38
N MET A 708 -15.31 8.84 -33.64
CA MET A 708 -14.75 9.74 -32.63
C MET A 708 -15.82 10.32 -31.71
N PHE A 709 -17.09 10.01 -31.93
CA PHE A 709 -18.20 10.42 -31.06
C PHE A 709 -18.94 9.21 -30.48
N ALA A 710 -18.28 8.04 -30.46
CA ALA A 710 -18.88 6.77 -30.07
C ALA A 710 -18.93 6.58 -28.55
N TYR A 711 -18.06 7.23 -27.79
CA TYR A 711 -17.92 7.02 -26.34
C TYR A 711 -19.23 7.17 -25.54
N PRO A 712 -20.07 8.22 -25.74
CA PRO A 712 -21.37 8.28 -25.08
C PRO A 712 -22.26 7.09 -25.45
N ILE A 713 -22.26 6.62 -26.71
CA ILE A 713 -23.03 5.43 -27.09
C ILE A 713 -22.48 4.18 -26.38
N TYR A 714 -21.16 4.05 -26.30
CA TYR A 714 -20.47 2.97 -25.58
C TYR A 714 -20.86 2.93 -24.10
N LEU A 715 -20.98 4.08 -23.43
CA LEU A 715 -21.42 4.13 -22.03
C LEU A 715 -22.82 3.53 -21.83
N TRP A 716 -23.74 3.73 -22.78
CA TRP A 716 -25.11 3.22 -22.71
C TRP A 716 -25.27 1.78 -23.20
N ARG A 717 -24.54 1.38 -24.26
CA ARG A 717 -24.79 0.13 -25.00
C ARG A 717 -23.60 -0.82 -25.12
N ARG A 718 -22.39 -0.43 -24.67
CA ARG A 718 -21.10 -1.12 -24.89
C ARG A 718 -20.77 -1.31 -26.38
N SER A 719 -19.63 -1.94 -26.65
CA SER A 719 -19.17 -2.31 -28.00
C SER A 719 -20.13 -3.32 -28.67
N PRO A 720 -20.27 -3.30 -30.01
CA PRO A 720 -21.10 -4.28 -30.71
C PRO A 720 -20.73 -5.72 -30.37
N GLY A 721 -21.73 -6.57 -30.14
CA GLY A 721 -21.54 -7.94 -29.65
C GLY A 721 -21.50 -8.07 -28.13
N LYS A 722 -21.46 -6.97 -27.38
CA LYS A 722 -21.56 -6.95 -25.91
C LYS A 722 -22.87 -6.30 -25.46
N LYS A 723 -23.38 -6.70 -24.28
CA LYS A 723 -24.63 -6.19 -23.70
C LYS A 723 -24.38 -5.54 -22.34
N GLY A 724 -25.18 -4.55 -22.00
CA GLY A 724 -25.12 -3.87 -20.70
C GLY A 724 -24.82 -2.39 -20.82
N SER A 725 -24.87 -1.71 -19.68
CA SER A 725 -24.71 -0.26 -19.56
C SER A 725 -23.80 0.07 -18.38
N HIS A 726 -23.03 1.16 -18.49
CA HIS A 726 -22.16 1.64 -17.43
C HIS A 726 -22.93 2.33 -16.30
N PHE A 727 -24.21 2.66 -16.52
CA PHE A 727 -25.09 3.30 -15.54
C PHE A 727 -25.97 2.30 -14.78
N ASN A 728 -26.19 1.11 -15.35
CA ASN A 728 -27.05 0.09 -14.76
C ASN A 728 -26.24 -0.80 -13.79
N PRO A 729 -26.47 -0.76 -12.47
CA PRO A 729 -25.75 -1.59 -11.51
C PRO A 729 -25.99 -3.09 -11.71
N TYR A 730 -27.05 -3.49 -12.42
CA TYR A 730 -27.33 -4.89 -12.74
C TYR A 730 -26.78 -5.34 -14.10
N SER A 731 -25.98 -4.49 -14.76
CA SER A 731 -25.26 -4.83 -15.98
C SER A 731 -24.25 -5.96 -15.74
N ASP A 732 -24.06 -6.83 -16.75
CA ASP A 732 -23.07 -7.92 -16.73
C ASP A 732 -21.61 -7.42 -16.62
N LEU A 733 -21.40 -6.10 -16.67
CA LEU A 733 -20.12 -5.44 -16.40
C LEU A 733 -19.70 -5.52 -14.92
N PHE A 734 -20.65 -5.68 -14.00
CA PHE A 734 -20.41 -5.41 -12.57
C PHE A 734 -20.72 -6.62 -11.70
N ALA A 735 -19.80 -6.92 -10.77
CA ALA A 735 -20.05 -7.91 -9.74
C ALA A 735 -21.09 -7.40 -8.71
N PRO A 736 -21.83 -8.29 -8.02
CA PRO A 736 -22.87 -7.87 -7.06
C PRO A 736 -22.38 -6.92 -5.95
N ASN A 737 -21.11 -7.01 -5.55
CA ASN A 737 -20.48 -6.14 -4.55
C ASN A 737 -20.08 -4.75 -5.09
N GLU A 738 -20.10 -4.54 -6.41
CA GLU A 738 -19.73 -3.27 -7.04
C GLU A 738 -20.94 -2.37 -7.35
N ARG A 739 -22.16 -2.92 -7.20
CA ARG A 739 -23.43 -2.27 -7.57
C ARG A 739 -23.63 -0.92 -6.90
N THR A 740 -23.36 -0.83 -5.60
CA THR A 740 -23.50 0.43 -4.85
C THR A 740 -22.56 1.52 -5.39
N SER A 741 -21.34 1.15 -5.78
CA SER A 741 -20.40 2.09 -6.39
C SER A 741 -20.92 2.60 -7.75
N VAL A 742 -21.51 1.73 -8.57
CA VAL A 742 -22.12 2.14 -9.83
C VAL A 742 -23.28 3.09 -9.58
N MET A 743 -24.17 2.79 -8.62
CA MET A 743 -25.29 3.67 -8.25
C MET A 743 -24.81 5.06 -7.82
N ILE A 744 -23.77 5.15 -6.99
CA ILE A 744 -23.19 6.44 -6.56
C ILE A 744 -22.68 7.22 -7.78
N SER A 745 -21.98 6.55 -8.70
CA SER A 745 -21.46 7.22 -9.91
C SER A 745 -22.57 7.72 -10.83
N THR A 746 -23.63 6.92 -11.00
CA THR A 746 -24.81 7.31 -11.77
C THR A 746 -25.50 8.50 -11.13
N LEU A 747 -25.56 8.57 -9.79
CA LEU A 747 -26.10 9.73 -9.08
C LEU A 747 -25.26 10.99 -9.31
N CYS A 748 -23.93 10.91 -9.16
CA CYS A 748 -23.03 12.05 -9.41
C CYS A 748 -23.11 12.53 -10.87
N TRP A 749 -23.14 11.60 -11.83
CA TRP A 749 -23.34 11.91 -13.23
C TRP A 749 -24.68 12.61 -13.49
N THR A 750 -25.76 12.07 -12.91
CA THR A 750 -27.12 12.64 -13.05
C THR A 750 -27.18 14.04 -12.45
N ALA A 751 -26.54 14.27 -11.30
CA ALA A 751 -26.44 15.58 -10.70
C ALA A 751 -25.75 16.60 -11.63
N MET A 752 -24.65 16.21 -12.29
CA MET A 752 -23.99 17.07 -13.27
C MET A 752 -24.88 17.34 -14.49
N ALA A 753 -25.54 16.32 -15.03
CA ALA A 753 -26.45 16.48 -16.17
C ALA A 753 -27.61 17.44 -15.82
N LEU A 754 -28.20 17.29 -14.63
CA LEU A 754 -29.22 18.21 -14.13
C LEU A 754 -28.69 19.63 -13.94
N LEU A 755 -27.46 19.80 -13.47
CA LEU A 755 -26.81 21.11 -13.35
C LEU A 755 -26.65 21.80 -14.71
N LEU A 756 -26.25 21.06 -15.75
CA LEU A 756 -26.14 21.58 -17.11
C LEU A 756 -27.51 21.93 -17.72
N CYS A 757 -28.51 21.07 -17.50
CA CYS A 757 -29.90 21.35 -17.91
C CYS A 757 -30.44 22.60 -17.22
N TYR A 758 -30.28 22.70 -15.89
CA TYR A 758 -30.68 23.87 -15.11
C TYR A 758 -29.97 25.13 -15.60
N SER A 759 -28.65 25.08 -15.81
CA SER A 759 -27.89 26.19 -16.37
C SER A 759 -28.38 26.59 -17.76
N SER A 760 -28.83 25.64 -18.58
CA SER A 760 -29.40 25.91 -19.91
C SER A 760 -30.75 26.62 -19.83
N PHE A 761 -31.55 26.40 -18.77
CA PHE A 761 -32.78 27.15 -18.53
C PHE A 761 -32.51 28.58 -18.06
N ILE A 762 -31.46 28.79 -17.27
CA ILE A 762 -31.11 30.12 -16.73
C ILE A 762 -30.38 31.00 -17.76
N TYR A 763 -29.35 30.45 -18.40
CA TYR A 763 -28.46 31.20 -19.30
C TYR A 763 -28.78 30.99 -20.80
N GLY A 764 -29.72 30.10 -21.11
CA GLY A 764 -30.03 29.67 -22.46
C GLY A 764 -29.20 28.47 -22.92
N PHE A 765 -29.78 27.66 -23.80
CA PHE A 765 -29.12 26.47 -24.35
C PHE A 765 -27.86 26.80 -25.15
N LEU A 766 -27.91 27.81 -26.05
CA LEU A 766 -26.80 28.11 -26.94
C LEU A 766 -25.53 28.56 -26.19
N PRO A 767 -25.58 29.44 -25.17
CA PRO A 767 -24.40 29.78 -24.37
C PRO A 767 -23.80 28.58 -23.64
N VAL A 768 -24.61 27.74 -22.99
CA VAL A 768 -24.11 26.53 -22.31
C VAL A 768 -23.52 25.54 -23.31
N PHE A 769 -24.17 25.36 -24.47
CA PHE A 769 -23.66 24.51 -25.54
C PHE A 769 -22.34 25.03 -26.10
N LYS A 770 -22.19 26.35 -26.31
CA LYS A 770 -20.92 26.96 -26.75
C LYS A 770 -19.79 26.82 -25.73
N ILE A 771 -20.08 27.04 -24.45
CA ILE A 771 -19.07 27.06 -23.38
C ILE A 771 -18.67 25.64 -22.95
N TYR A 772 -19.62 24.71 -22.87
CA TYR A 772 -19.42 23.36 -22.35
C TYR A 772 -19.65 22.28 -23.40
N GLY A 773 -20.75 22.36 -24.15
CA GLY A 773 -21.17 21.32 -25.10
C GLY A 773 -20.17 21.06 -26.23
N VAL A 774 -19.70 22.09 -26.93
CA VAL A 774 -18.71 21.95 -28.01
C VAL A 774 -17.36 21.45 -27.49
N PRO A 775 -16.78 22.00 -26.41
CA PRO A 775 -15.59 21.41 -25.78
C PRO A 775 -15.77 19.95 -25.34
N TYR A 776 -16.94 19.58 -24.81
CA TYR A 776 -17.25 18.20 -24.44
C TYR A 776 -17.18 17.26 -25.66
N LEU A 777 -17.72 17.67 -26.82
CA LEU A 777 -17.62 16.88 -28.06
C LEU A 777 -16.16 16.68 -28.50
N ILE A 778 -15.31 17.71 -28.36
CA ILE A 778 -13.88 17.62 -28.67
C ILE A 778 -13.16 16.69 -27.68
N PHE A 779 -13.50 16.73 -26.39
CA PHE A 779 -13.02 15.77 -25.41
C PHE A 779 -13.38 14.33 -25.79
N VAL A 780 -14.64 14.09 -26.18
CA VAL A 780 -15.10 12.77 -26.63
C VAL A 780 -14.28 12.30 -27.84
N ALA A 781 -14.01 13.19 -28.81
CA ALA A 781 -13.15 12.89 -29.95
C ALA A 781 -11.71 12.55 -29.57
N TRP A 782 -11.14 13.26 -28.59
CA TRP A 782 -9.83 12.93 -28.05
C TRP A 782 -9.81 11.53 -27.41
N LEU A 783 -10.80 11.22 -26.58
CA LEU A 783 -10.90 9.93 -25.89
C LEU A 783 -10.97 8.78 -26.89
N ASP A 784 -11.90 8.85 -27.86
CA ASP A 784 -12.07 7.80 -28.85
C ASP A 784 -10.85 7.68 -29.78
N MET A 785 -10.23 8.80 -30.18
CA MET A 785 -9.02 8.79 -31.01
C MET A 785 -7.83 8.14 -30.29
N VAL A 786 -7.53 8.56 -29.06
CA VAL A 786 -6.37 8.09 -28.30
C VAL A 786 -6.53 6.60 -27.97
N THR A 787 -7.71 6.21 -27.48
CA THR A 787 -7.99 4.80 -27.18
C THR A 787 -7.91 3.94 -28.43
N TYR A 788 -8.48 4.37 -29.56
CA TYR A 788 -8.38 3.64 -30.83
C TYR A 788 -6.92 3.45 -31.27
N LEU A 789 -6.13 4.53 -31.28
CA LEU A 789 -4.74 4.52 -31.76
C LEU A 789 -3.79 3.70 -30.88
N HIS A 790 -4.11 3.47 -29.61
CA HIS A 790 -3.36 2.58 -28.72
C HIS A 790 -3.60 1.10 -29.03
N HIS A 791 -4.75 0.74 -29.61
CA HIS A 791 -5.13 -0.66 -29.90
C HIS A 791 -5.01 -1.06 -31.38
N HIS A 792 -4.77 -0.09 -32.26
CA HIS A 792 -4.64 -0.33 -33.69
C HIS A 792 -3.24 0.06 -34.19
N GLY A 793 -2.55 -0.93 -34.75
CA GLY A 793 -1.22 -0.78 -35.33
C GLY A 793 -1.33 -0.86 -36.84
N TYR A 794 -0.90 0.19 -37.53
CA TYR A 794 -1.05 0.30 -38.97
C TYR A 794 0.17 -0.24 -39.75
N GLU A 795 1.39 0.19 -39.40
CA GLU A 795 2.61 -0.22 -40.14
C GLU A 795 2.89 -1.72 -40.00
N GLN A 796 2.48 -2.31 -38.87
CA GLN A 796 2.46 -3.74 -38.62
C GLN A 796 1.14 -4.07 -37.94
N LYS A 797 0.37 -4.97 -38.54
CA LYS A 797 -0.88 -5.45 -37.94
C LYS A 797 -0.58 -6.12 -36.61
N LEU A 798 -1.35 -5.77 -35.59
CA LEU A 798 -1.18 -6.30 -34.25
C LEU A 798 -1.89 -7.65 -34.14
N PRO A 799 -1.25 -8.64 -33.50
CA PRO A 799 -1.92 -9.91 -33.20
C PRO A 799 -2.97 -9.71 -32.10
N TRP A 800 -4.11 -10.36 -32.27
CA TRP A 800 -5.12 -10.56 -31.25
C TRP A 800 -5.20 -12.04 -30.90
N TYR A 801 -5.46 -12.36 -29.63
CA TYR A 801 -5.31 -13.71 -29.13
C TYR A 801 -6.63 -14.29 -28.59
N ARG A 802 -6.76 -15.62 -28.67
CA ARG A 802 -7.83 -16.42 -28.06
C ARG A 802 -7.25 -17.55 -27.21
N GLY A 803 -8.11 -18.17 -26.40
CA GLY A 803 -7.80 -19.41 -25.69
C GLY A 803 -6.47 -19.39 -24.92
N LYS A 804 -5.62 -20.38 -25.23
CA LYS A 804 -4.32 -20.58 -24.55
C LYS A 804 -3.20 -19.66 -25.07
N GLU A 805 -3.37 -19.07 -26.25
CA GLU A 805 -2.38 -18.15 -26.82
C GLU A 805 -2.41 -16.80 -26.10
N TRP A 806 -3.56 -16.40 -25.56
CA TRP A 806 -3.65 -15.17 -24.78
C TRP A 806 -2.95 -15.30 -23.42
N SER A 807 -2.14 -14.31 -23.09
CA SER A 807 -1.64 -14.06 -21.73
C SER A 807 -1.62 -12.56 -21.47
N TYR A 808 -1.70 -12.16 -20.20
CA TYR A 808 -1.64 -10.75 -19.80
C TYR A 808 -0.44 -10.02 -20.43
N LEU A 809 0.73 -10.65 -20.42
CA LEU A 809 1.94 -10.06 -21.01
C LEU A 809 1.86 -9.95 -22.54
N ARG A 810 1.44 -11.02 -23.24
CA ARG A 810 1.33 -10.99 -24.72
C ARG A 810 0.31 -9.96 -25.19
N GLY A 811 -0.82 -9.85 -24.49
CA GLY A 811 -1.81 -8.81 -24.75
C GLY A 811 -1.24 -7.41 -24.50
N GLY A 812 -0.42 -7.20 -23.48
CA GLY A 812 0.14 -5.88 -23.17
C GLY A 812 1.15 -5.39 -24.21
N LEU A 813 1.81 -6.33 -24.88
CA LEU A 813 2.76 -6.05 -25.96
C LEU A 813 2.08 -5.67 -27.29
N THR A 814 0.75 -5.73 -27.37
CA THR A 814 0.01 -5.26 -28.55
C THR A 814 -0.36 -3.78 -28.44
N THR A 815 -0.30 -3.18 -27.24
CA THR A 815 -0.48 -1.74 -27.07
C THR A 815 0.63 -0.97 -27.78
N VAL A 816 0.28 0.14 -28.44
CA VAL A 816 1.23 0.95 -29.21
C VAL A 816 1.36 2.35 -28.63
N ASP A 817 2.57 2.73 -28.24
CA ASP A 817 2.87 4.10 -27.79
C ASP A 817 2.69 5.11 -28.95
N ARG A 818 2.22 6.32 -28.64
CA ARG A 818 1.98 7.40 -29.61
C ARG A 818 2.53 8.73 -29.08
N ASP A 819 3.21 9.47 -29.96
CA ASP A 819 3.70 10.81 -29.65
C ASP A 819 2.72 11.88 -30.16
N TYR A 820 2.14 12.67 -29.26
CA TYR A 820 1.18 13.73 -29.56
C TYR A 820 1.81 15.14 -29.64
N GLY A 821 3.15 15.24 -29.68
CA GLY A 821 3.85 16.52 -29.78
C GLY A 821 3.71 17.35 -28.51
N VAL A 822 3.37 18.64 -28.63
CA VAL A 822 3.23 19.53 -27.45
C VAL A 822 2.10 19.12 -26.51
N ILE A 823 1.14 18.32 -27.00
CA ILE A 823 -0.04 17.90 -26.27
C ILE A 823 0.29 16.82 -25.24
N ASN A 824 1.43 16.11 -25.37
CA ASN A 824 1.84 15.07 -24.41
C ASN A 824 1.83 15.56 -22.96
N ASN A 825 2.39 16.74 -22.70
CA ASN A 825 2.40 17.31 -21.34
C ASN A 825 0.99 17.71 -20.87
N ILE A 826 0.14 18.14 -21.80
CA ILE A 826 -1.22 18.59 -21.50
C ILE A 826 -2.07 17.40 -21.05
N HIS A 827 -1.95 16.25 -21.71
CA HIS A 827 -2.69 15.03 -21.37
C HIS A 827 -1.94 14.09 -20.43
N HIS A 828 -0.94 14.60 -19.69
CA HIS A 828 -0.19 13.85 -18.67
C HIS A 828 0.50 12.58 -19.19
N ASP A 829 1.04 12.66 -20.42
CA ASP A 829 1.84 11.62 -21.07
C ASP A 829 1.12 10.27 -21.23
N ILE A 830 -0.22 10.27 -21.33
CA ILE A 830 -1.05 9.06 -21.48
C ILE A 830 -0.71 8.23 -22.73
N GLY A 831 0.01 8.83 -23.69
CA GLY A 831 0.49 8.17 -24.91
C GLY A 831 1.66 7.20 -24.71
N THR A 832 2.26 7.18 -23.51
CA THR A 832 3.52 6.47 -23.23
C THR A 832 3.31 5.35 -22.21
N HIS A 833 3.37 4.09 -22.64
CA HIS A 833 3.12 2.93 -21.78
C HIS A 833 4.38 2.11 -21.48
N THR A 834 5.33 2.05 -22.42
CA THR A 834 6.40 1.04 -22.36
C THR A 834 7.83 1.58 -22.45
N GLN A 835 7.99 2.90 -22.61
CA GLN A 835 9.29 3.55 -22.83
C GLN A 835 10.33 3.23 -21.76
N ALA A 836 9.96 3.22 -20.47
CA ALA A 836 10.89 2.95 -19.36
C ALA A 836 11.52 1.53 -19.44
N ALA A 837 10.82 0.57 -20.06
CA ALA A 837 11.28 -0.81 -20.21
C ALA A 837 11.83 -1.12 -21.62
N LYS A 838 12.07 -0.11 -22.48
CA LYS A 838 12.55 -0.27 -23.86
C LYS A 838 13.71 -1.28 -23.98
N HIS A 839 14.68 -1.20 -23.07
CA HIS A 839 15.86 -2.06 -23.08
C HIS A 839 15.56 -3.54 -22.77
N VAL A 840 14.50 -3.84 -22.02
CA VAL A 840 14.04 -5.22 -21.76
C VAL A 840 13.17 -5.74 -22.90
N LEU A 841 12.32 -4.88 -23.44
CA LEU A 841 11.36 -5.24 -24.49
C LEU A 841 12.03 -5.53 -25.84
N GLY A 842 13.18 -4.90 -26.13
CA GLY A 842 13.93 -5.14 -27.35
C GLY A 842 13.07 -4.93 -28.61
N LYS A 843 13.01 -5.95 -29.49
CA LYS A 843 12.21 -5.91 -30.73
C LYS A 843 10.69 -5.84 -30.50
N TYR A 844 10.20 -6.16 -29.30
CA TYR A 844 8.78 -6.02 -28.96
C TYR A 844 8.38 -4.56 -28.67
N TYR A 845 9.34 -3.68 -28.36
CA TYR A 845 9.07 -2.25 -28.22
C TYR A 845 8.98 -1.58 -29.59
N ARG A 846 7.86 -0.91 -29.85
CA ARG A 846 7.63 -0.15 -31.09
C ARG A 846 7.88 1.32 -30.79
N GLU A 847 9.00 1.83 -31.28
CA GLU A 847 9.34 3.24 -31.07
C GLU A 847 8.34 4.14 -31.79
N PRO A 848 7.65 5.05 -31.07
CA PRO A 848 6.66 5.92 -31.69
C PRO A 848 7.34 6.88 -32.67
N LYS A 849 6.69 7.10 -33.81
CA LYS A 849 7.09 8.16 -34.74
C LYS A 849 6.92 9.51 -34.05
N LYS A 850 8.00 10.30 -34.01
CA LYS A 850 7.97 11.60 -33.37
C LYS A 850 7.04 12.58 -34.09
N SER A 851 6.24 13.29 -33.32
CA SER A 851 5.40 14.38 -33.82
C SER A 851 6.18 15.68 -33.94
N GLY A 852 5.76 16.53 -34.87
CA GLY A 852 6.07 17.96 -34.80
C GLY A 852 5.29 18.63 -33.66
N PRO A 853 5.10 19.96 -33.67
CA PRO A 853 4.28 20.63 -32.67
C PRO A 853 2.87 20.05 -32.58
N PHE A 854 2.29 19.68 -33.73
CA PHE A 854 0.98 19.04 -33.85
C PHE A 854 1.09 17.63 -34.45
N PRO A 855 0.31 16.65 -33.94
CA PRO A 855 0.45 15.25 -34.34
C PRO A 855 -0.35 14.88 -35.59
N PHE A 856 -0.22 15.65 -36.69
CA PHE A 856 -1.00 15.44 -37.92
C PHE A 856 -0.82 14.04 -38.54
N HIS A 857 0.32 13.40 -38.30
CA HIS A 857 0.60 12.07 -38.83
C HIS A 857 -0.33 10.99 -38.22
N LEU A 858 -0.84 11.20 -37.00
CA LEU A 858 -1.77 10.29 -36.34
C LEU A 858 -3.13 10.23 -37.03
N PHE A 859 -3.57 11.34 -37.63
CA PHE A 859 -4.79 11.36 -38.44
C PHE A 859 -4.67 10.44 -39.67
N GLY A 860 -3.48 10.42 -40.29
CA GLY A 860 -3.20 9.49 -41.38
C GLY A 860 -3.28 8.02 -40.96
N TYR A 861 -2.79 7.68 -39.76
CA TYR A 861 -2.94 6.33 -39.21
C TYR A 861 -4.41 6.00 -38.90
N LEU A 862 -5.15 6.93 -38.31
CA LEU A 862 -6.57 6.76 -37.99
C LEU A 862 -7.42 6.49 -39.25
N VAL A 863 -7.30 7.35 -40.27
CA VAL A 863 -8.04 7.22 -41.54
C VAL A 863 -7.78 5.87 -42.20
N ARG A 864 -6.51 5.47 -42.23
CA ARG A 864 -6.13 4.25 -42.93
C ARG A 864 -6.52 2.99 -42.15
N SER A 865 -6.31 2.99 -40.84
CA SER A 865 -6.74 1.92 -39.95
C SER A 865 -8.25 1.70 -40.02
N LEU A 866 -9.06 2.76 -39.94
CA LEU A 866 -10.53 2.64 -40.05
C LEU A 866 -11.00 2.15 -41.43
N GLY A 867 -10.23 2.42 -42.49
CA GLY A 867 -10.52 1.94 -43.84
C GLY A 867 -10.00 0.52 -44.15
N GLU A 868 -9.21 -0.09 -43.27
CA GLU A 868 -8.58 -1.40 -43.52
C GLU A 868 -8.87 -2.44 -42.42
N ASP A 869 -9.10 -2.02 -41.18
CA ASP A 869 -9.26 -2.89 -40.01
C ASP A 869 -10.73 -3.04 -39.60
N HIS A 870 -11.45 -3.94 -40.27
CA HIS A 870 -12.90 -4.07 -40.11
C HIS A 870 -13.31 -5.23 -39.18
N TYR A 871 -12.70 -6.40 -39.35
CA TYR A 871 -13.05 -7.61 -38.60
C TYR A 871 -11.84 -8.55 -38.44
N VAL A 872 -11.99 -9.59 -37.63
CA VAL A 872 -11.03 -10.71 -37.50
C VAL A 872 -11.71 -12.04 -37.82
N SER A 873 -10.95 -13.00 -38.35
CA SER A 873 -11.43 -14.36 -38.63
C SER A 873 -12.12 -14.99 -37.42
N ASP A 874 -13.27 -15.63 -37.63
CA ASP A 874 -13.97 -16.40 -36.59
C ASP A 874 -13.15 -17.60 -36.08
N THR A 875 -12.15 -18.04 -36.85
CA THR A 875 -11.29 -19.19 -36.53
C THR A 875 -9.84 -18.76 -36.28
N GLY A 876 -9.11 -19.55 -35.48
CA GLY A 876 -7.70 -19.35 -35.14
C GLY A 876 -7.48 -18.76 -33.74
N ASP A 877 -6.36 -19.14 -33.12
CA ASP A 877 -5.99 -18.70 -31.77
C ASP A 877 -5.17 -17.40 -31.76
N VAL A 878 -4.51 -17.08 -32.87
CA VAL A 878 -3.84 -15.80 -33.14
C VAL A 878 -4.43 -15.24 -34.43
N VAL A 879 -5.02 -14.05 -34.37
CA VAL A 879 -5.71 -13.44 -35.50
C VAL A 879 -5.28 -11.99 -35.72
N PHE A 880 -5.46 -11.51 -36.94
CA PHE A 880 -5.13 -10.15 -37.36
C PHE A 880 -6.34 -9.53 -38.04
N TYR A 881 -6.43 -8.21 -37.99
CA TYR A 881 -7.47 -7.45 -38.67
C TYR A 881 -7.48 -7.72 -40.18
N GLN A 882 -8.68 -7.78 -40.75
CA GLN A 882 -8.96 -8.00 -42.16
C GLN A 882 -9.85 -6.86 -42.69
N SER A 883 -9.73 -6.62 -44.00
CA SER A 883 -10.46 -5.55 -44.68
C SER A 883 -11.70 -6.11 -45.37
N ASP A 884 -12.83 -5.42 -45.22
CA ASP A 884 -14.02 -5.71 -46.02
C ASP A 884 -13.80 -5.23 -47.47
N PRO A 885 -13.82 -6.12 -48.47
CA PRO A 885 -13.62 -5.75 -49.87
C PRO A 885 -14.74 -4.86 -50.44
N HIS A 886 -15.89 -4.77 -49.77
CA HIS A 886 -17.05 -3.98 -50.22
C HIS A 886 -17.06 -2.53 -49.71
N ILE A 887 -16.15 -2.15 -48.81
CA ILE A 887 -15.99 -0.77 -48.36
C ILE A 887 -14.94 -0.10 -49.26
N PRO A 888 -15.26 1.03 -49.94
CA PRO A 888 -14.34 1.67 -50.86
C PRO A 888 -13.07 2.13 -50.15
N LYS A 889 -11.92 1.71 -50.66
CA LYS A 889 -10.61 2.17 -50.16
C LYS A 889 -10.46 3.66 -50.41
N PHE A 890 -10.14 4.43 -49.38
CA PHE A 890 -9.71 5.81 -49.55
C PHE A 890 -8.43 5.84 -50.43
N PRO A 891 -8.34 6.72 -51.45
CA PRO A 891 -7.18 6.76 -52.34
C PRO A 891 -5.92 7.13 -51.54
N THR A 892 -4.98 6.18 -51.45
CA THR A 892 -3.68 6.41 -50.81
C THR A 892 -2.71 7.03 -51.80
N SER A 893 -2.24 8.24 -51.51
CA SER A 893 -1.05 8.79 -52.17
C SER A 893 0.19 8.01 -51.73
N ALA A 894 1.05 7.67 -52.70
CA ALA A 894 2.36 7.03 -52.59
C ALA A 894 2.38 5.49 -52.58
N THR A 895 2.31 4.93 -53.78
CA THR A 895 2.84 3.61 -54.15
C THR A 895 4.38 3.70 -54.19
N THR A 896 5.08 3.23 -53.16
CA THR A 896 6.47 2.78 -53.33
C THR A 896 6.44 1.41 -53.99
N LYS A 897 6.70 1.39 -55.30
CA LYS A 897 6.94 0.18 -56.08
C LYS A 897 8.03 -0.66 -55.39
N SER A 898 7.69 -1.88 -54.97
CA SER A 898 8.71 -2.91 -54.77
C SER A 898 9.29 -3.27 -56.13
N LYS A 899 10.59 -3.02 -56.32
CA LYS A 899 11.32 -3.63 -57.42
C LYS A 899 11.65 -5.07 -57.01
N SER A 900 11.18 -6.01 -57.82
CA SER A 900 11.70 -7.37 -57.87
C SER A 900 13.13 -7.33 -58.43
N SER A 901 14.08 -7.88 -57.67
CA SER A 901 15.25 -8.62 -58.17
C SER A 901 15.91 -9.33 -57.00
#